data_AF-N9LXH7-F1
#
_entry.id   AF-N9LXH7-F1
#
_cell.length_a   1.000
_cell.length_b   1.000
_cell.length_c   1.000
_cell.angle_alpha   90.00
_cell.angle_beta   90.00
_cell.angle_gamma   90.00
#
_symmetry.space_group_name_H-M   'P 1'
#
loop_
_entity.id
_entity.type
_entity.pdbx_description
1 polymer ?
#
loop_
_entity_poly.entity_id
_entity_poly.type
_entity_poly.pdbx_seq_one_letter_code
_entity_poly.pdbx_strand_id
1 'polypeptide(L)'
;MASPKPYGLHVISGVLTDNDIERISSVIHRFLTFKEASQLDNLKQTYDLPDGGYFIVQEMGGVFRVLADKQEPEKFKFIHDGLVKEYIPMFFSGMIEKAAVRRGEKVAIQITEQCKNRLERQLERKLTKTLELERFTILANNKFPEFASLGEVTKYTQYSGQNPGWYRGNMAKLIQFVGGYGRQDFDQLPDSDIERISFTLPEKLRFELWEKYKDTRLPGYSGLPPVDGTFQYDYKWAKSHNVAFDHEGKPWLIQVDRKVWVMPLPIIPLTADPVFHEYIYNQVSDNELIAVLETFKAFPSGESFPEDPVEFQQWVRAGVIIEICDTADFHSHMAMFTACGWSFNSRGNAAYNTGYRYDDRGLIECSTFRLSLNLIGTDKHYGVDAVKLSDELNDSDKQLLGNYLTGITGGLRGDSSMARSLRFKLRNITQTELLDRARSYSGNASAEVSYWDDYQCQPIAAHTGRVHKLYTGKLYHPNKRANQPEIKFPEYSLGLCVSFDFTPLHPGVSANCDTIMYAYYDDDSLKVVKYFYREETFTKQVETDFEEYMTVGSWYMNETFGKSRIEGNFYLTDIDDRDEVAPTERYTTIKGMDQGYDSQPYFSFLHYFAMQGTLWRNRYYTHLTKTETTSNRSFELAILVPMFNTSCVVHARSGVTGQKDFGESLSLGAVTDPNFYRFWTYDFVFAWNTPLHKQTGIPYPKDGNPVWVEIHEYNPSEYSDFADQGPWISGLPADYTWLIHPDANTWQSDGGGGPPTVNEYSNSTRKDAESIGNLKWVVNDRIITLSTEAPESRYFRPSPDEFGYGMERTSSKVFLGDTRYANISETNEAGFWKYTGYSSLVNHSRAYHFIGVINE
;
A
#
# COMPACT_ATOMS: atom_id res chain seq x y z
N MET A 1 -66.03 -10.68 -54.32
CA MET A 1 -64.60 -10.38 -54.06
C MET A 1 -64.40 -8.93 -54.43
N ALA A 2 -64.10 -8.06 -53.46
CA ALA A 2 -63.87 -6.64 -53.70
C ALA A 2 -62.56 -6.45 -54.49
N SER A 3 -62.58 -5.67 -55.57
CA SER A 3 -61.40 -5.31 -56.35
C SER A 3 -60.44 -4.43 -55.54
N PRO A 4 -59.12 -4.45 -55.78
CA PRO A 4 -58.17 -3.60 -55.06
C PRO A 4 -58.54 -2.12 -55.23
N LYS A 5 -58.93 -1.45 -54.14
CA LYS A 5 -59.21 -0.02 -54.14
C LYS A 5 -57.97 0.74 -53.69
N PRO A 6 -57.50 1.76 -54.43
CA PRO A 6 -56.38 2.59 -53.99
C PRO A 6 -56.74 3.31 -52.69
N TYR A 7 -55.80 3.36 -51.75
CA TYR A 7 -55.96 3.99 -50.45
C TYR A 7 -54.81 4.95 -50.18
N GLY A 8 -55.10 6.04 -49.46
CA GLY A 8 -54.05 6.89 -48.92
C GLY A 8 -53.49 6.28 -47.63
N LEU A 9 -52.21 5.90 -47.60
CA LEU A 9 -51.50 5.52 -46.39
C LEU A 9 -50.80 6.75 -45.81
N HIS A 10 -51.09 7.08 -44.56
CA HIS A 10 -50.42 8.16 -43.85
C HIS A 10 -49.87 7.63 -42.53
N VAL A 11 -48.56 7.75 -42.36
CA VAL A 11 -47.84 7.30 -41.16
C VAL A 11 -47.64 8.52 -40.25
N ILE A 12 -48.15 8.44 -39.02
CA ILE A 12 -48.14 9.52 -38.02
C ILE A 12 -46.78 9.60 -37.32
N SER A 13 -46.24 8.45 -36.89
CA SER A 13 -44.92 8.33 -36.27
C SER A 13 -44.26 6.99 -36.61
N GLY A 14 -42.93 6.97 -36.63
CA GLY A 14 -42.09 5.79 -36.92
C GLY A 14 -42.08 5.34 -38.38
N VAL A 15 -41.36 4.23 -38.63
CA VAL A 15 -41.25 3.58 -39.95
C VAL A 15 -41.95 2.24 -39.90
N LEU A 16 -42.86 2.00 -40.84
CA LEU A 16 -43.55 0.71 -40.99
C LEU A 16 -42.57 -0.34 -41.52
N THR A 17 -42.55 -1.51 -40.88
CA THR A 17 -41.78 -2.67 -41.36
C THR A 17 -42.51 -3.38 -42.49
N ASP A 18 -41.84 -4.28 -43.21
CA ASP A 18 -42.49 -5.08 -44.25
C ASP A 18 -43.67 -5.91 -43.68
N ASN A 19 -43.51 -6.44 -42.45
CA ASN A 19 -44.57 -7.16 -41.73
C ASN A 19 -45.80 -6.28 -41.43
N ASP A 20 -45.58 -5.01 -41.07
CA ASP A 20 -46.67 -4.06 -40.87
C ASP A 20 -47.44 -3.80 -42.16
N ILE A 21 -46.72 -3.60 -43.27
CA ILE A 21 -47.29 -3.31 -44.59
C ILE A 21 -48.13 -4.50 -45.08
N GLU A 22 -47.63 -5.72 -44.88
CA GLU A 22 -48.38 -6.95 -45.18
C GLU A 22 -49.64 -7.09 -44.31
N ARG A 23 -49.52 -6.81 -43.01
CA ARG A 23 -50.66 -6.82 -42.08
C ARG A 23 -51.73 -5.82 -42.49
N ILE A 24 -51.33 -4.58 -42.81
CA ILE A 24 -52.23 -3.52 -43.26
C ILE A 24 -52.96 -3.95 -44.54
N SER A 25 -52.22 -4.49 -45.52
CA SER A 25 -52.78 -4.94 -46.80
C SER A 25 -53.80 -6.07 -46.60
N SER A 26 -53.49 -7.05 -45.75
CA SER A 26 -54.39 -8.16 -45.40
C SER A 26 -55.68 -7.67 -44.72
N VAL A 27 -55.56 -6.70 -43.81
CA VAL A 27 -56.71 -6.12 -43.10
C VAL A 27 -57.60 -5.29 -44.01
N ILE A 28 -57.03 -4.50 -44.92
CA ILE A 28 -57.78 -3.71 -45.90
C ILE A 28 -58.73 -4.59 -46.71
N HIS A 29 -58.25 -5.74 -47.20
CA HIS A 29 -59.10 -6.65 -47.96
C HIS A 29 -60.29 -7.19 -47.15
N ARG A 30 -60.05 -7.55 -45.88
CA ARG A 30 -61.12 -8.04 -44.99
C ARG A 30 -62.09 -6.92 -44.63
N PHE A 31 -61.57 -5.73 -44.35
CA PHE A 31 -62.35 -4.54 -44.00
C PHE A 31 -63.30 -4.13 -45.13
N LEU A 32 -62.81 -4.05 -46.38
CA LEU A 32 -63.64 -3.71 -47.54
C LEU A 32 -64.69 -4.80 -47.82
N THR A 33 -64.30 -6.07 -47.75
CA THR A 33 -65.23 -7.19 -47.95
C THR A 33 -66.35 -7.18 -46.91
N PHE A 34 -66.02 -6.92 -45.65
CA PHE A 34 -67.00 -6.82 -44.57
C PHE A 34 -67.95 -5.64 -44.75
N LYS A 35 -67.41 -4.46 -45.14
CA LYS A 35 -68.20 -3.27 -45.38
C LYS A 35 -69.21 -3.45 -46.52
N GLU A 36 -68.75 -4.02 -47.65
CA GLU A 36 -69.61 -4.34 -48.81
C GLU A 36 -70.70 -5.36 -48.44
N ALA A 37 -70.33 -6.45 -47.75
CA ALA A 37 -71.28 -7.47 -47.32
C ALA A 37 -72.33 -6.93 -46.33
N SER A 38 -71.96 -5.96 -45.50
CA SER A 38 -72.82 -5.37 -44.47
C SER A 38 -73.56 -4.12 -44.93
N GLN A 39 -73.40 -3.70 -46.20
CA GLN A 39 -74.04 -2.50 -46.78
C GLN A 39 -73.86 -1.21 -45.95
N LEU A 40 -72.66 -1.02 -45.36
CA LEU A 40 -72.38 0.14 -44.52
C LEU A 40 -71.90 1.32 -45.37
N ASP A 41 -72.54 2.49 -45.25
CA ASP A 41 -72.12 3.71 -45.97
C ASP A 41 -70.73 4.20 -45.51
N ASN A 42 -70.47 4.09 -44.20
CA ASN A 42 -69.24 4.55 -43.55
C ASN A 42 -68.74 3.47 -42.58
N LEU A 43 -67.44 3.18 -42.60
CA LEU A 43 -66.82 2.26 -41.64
C LEU A 43 -65.45 2.80 -41.23
N LYS A 44 -65.12 2.65 -39.95
CA LYS A 44 -63.81 2.96 -39.35
C LYS A 44 -63.49 1.90 -38.31
N GLN A 45 -62.33 1.27 -38.41
CA GLN A 45 -61.85 0.28 -37.43
C GLN A 45 -60.36 0.48 -37.16
N THR A 46 -59.97 0.20 -35.92
CA THR A 46 -58.59 0.26 -35.43
C THR A 46 -58.05 -1.15 -35.25
N TYR A 47 -56.79 -1.36 -35.59
CA TYR A 47 -56.10 -2.63 -35.52
C TYR A 47 -54.67 -2.44 -35.02
N ASP A 48 -54.13 -3.45 -34.35
CA ASP A 48 -52.75 -3.42 -33.88
C ASP A 48 -51.76 -3.80 -34.98
N LEU A 49 -50.59 -3.17 -34.97
CA LEU A 49 -49.46 -3.52 -35.82
C LEU A 49 -48.68 -4.70 -35.20
N PRO A 50 -48.10 -5.62 -35.99
CA PRO A 50 -47.34 -6.76 -35.49
C PRO A 50 -46.12 -6.35 -34.65
N ASP A 51 -45.47 -5.25 -35.03
CA ASP A 51 -44.20 -4.81 -34.44
C ASP A 51 -44.38 -3.59 -33.51
N GLY A 52 -45.60 -3.39 -32.97
CA GLY A 52 -45.93 -2.28 -32.07
C GLY A 52 -46.58 -1.07 -32.75
N GLY A 53 -47.45 -0.40 -32.01
CA GLY A 53 -48.33 0.66 -32.52
C GLY A 53 -49.66 0.14 -33.06
N TYR A 54 -50.42 1.01 -33.71
CA TYR A 54 -51.74 0.69 -34.27
C TYR A 54 -51.98 1.39 -35.59
N PHE A 55 -52.94 0.89 -36.36
CA PHE A 55 -53.41 1.54 -37.57
C PHE A 55 -54.93 1.56 -37.65
N ILE A 56 -55.45 2.62 -38.25
CA ILE A 56 -56.87 2.89 -38.41
C ILE A 56 -57.19 2.81 -39.90
N VAL A 57 -58.06 1.89 -40.27
CA VAL A 57 -58.64 1.81 -41.61
C VAL A 57 -59.97 2.53 -41.59
N GLN A 58 -60.17 3.50 -42.50
CA GLN A 58 -61.43 4.24 -42.59
C GLN A 58 -61.83 4.46 -44.05
N GLU A 59 -63.12 4.24 -44.32
CA GLU A 59 -63.74 4.55 -45.59
C GLU A 59 -65.04 5.30 -45.36
N MET A 60 -65.01 6.60 -45.58
CA MET A 60 -66.14 7.51 -45.33
C MET A 60 -66.29 8.52 -46.47
N GLY A 61 -67.53 8.78 -46.90
CA GLY A 61 -67.81 9.81 -47.92
C GLY A 61 -67.04 9.64 -49.23
N GLY A 62 -66.74 8.41 -49.65
CA GLY A 62 -65.98 8.09 -50.87
C GLY A 62 -64.45 8.12 -50.72
N VAL A 63 -63.92 8.55 -49.57
CA VAL A 63 -62.47 8.62 -49.30
C VAL A 63 -62.02 7.39 -48.51
N PHE A 64 -61.05 6.66 -49.07
CA PHE A 64 -60.45 5.48 -48.42
C PHE A 64 -59.01 5.79 -47.97
N ARG A 65 -58.76 5.71 -46.65
CA ARG A 65 -57.45 6.02 -46.09
C ARG A 65 -57.10 5.11 -44.90
N VAL A 66 -55.81 4.90 -44.72
CA VAL A 66 -55.22 4.19 -43.59
C VAL A 66 -54.28 5.14 -42.86
N LEU A 67 -54.50 5.30 -41.56
CA LEU A 67 -53.63 6.07 -40.67
C LEU A 67 -52.86 5.07 -39.81
N ALA A 68 -51.54 5.00 -39.94
CA ALA A 68 -50.72 4.13 -39.10
C ALA A 68 -49.91 4.99 -38.11
N ASP A 69 -49.84 4.56 -36.87
CA ASP A 69 -49.05 5.19 -35.81
C ASP A 69 -48.20 4.10 -35.15
N LYS A 70 -46.92 4.05 -35.50
CA LYS A 70 -45.99 3.04 -34.98
C LYS A 70 -45.72 3.27 -33.48
N GLN A 71 -45.91 4.51 -32.99
CA GLN A 71 -45.45 4.99 -31.69
C GLN A 71 -43.99 4.59 -31.46
N GLU A 72 -43.04 5.38 -31.98
CA GLU A 72 -41.65 5.15 -31.63
C GLU A 72 -41.52 5.07 -30.10
N PRO A 73 -40.86 4.02 -29.56
CA PRO A 73 -40.69 3.92 -28.12
C PRO A 73 -40.05 5.20 -27.63
N GLU A 74 -40.64 5.85 -26.62
CA GLU A 74 -40.05 7.04 -26.03
C GLU A 74 -38.62 6.69 -25.62
N LYS A 75 -37.65 7.41 -26.19
CA LYS A 75 -36.25 7.29 -25.78
C LYS A 75 -36.17 7.51 -24.27
N PHE A 76 -35.55 6.58 -23.54
CA PHE A 76 -35.32 6.72 -22.12
C PHE A 76 -34.63 8.05 -21.83
N LYS A 77 -35.25 8.87 -20.96
CA LYS A 77 -34.69 10.15 -20.53
C LYS A 77 -34.10 9.97 -19.13
N PHE A 78 -32.85 10.39 -18.96
CA PHE A 78 -32.21 10.49 -17.64
C PHE A 78 -32.87 11.62 -16.84
N ILE A 79 -33.98 11.30 -16.19
CA ILE A 79 -34.75 12.21 -15.34
C ILE A 79 -34.43 11.88 -13.90
N HIS A 80 -33.92 12.85 -13.15
CA HIS A 80 -33.70 12.69 -11.73
C HIS A 80 -34.88 13.26 -10.92
N ASP A 81 -35.96 12.48 -10.84
CA ASP A 81 -37.17 12.78 -10.05
C ASP A 81 -37.16 12.10 -8.67
N GLY A 82 -36.15 11.29 -8.38
CA GLY A 82 -35.98 10.54 -7.13
C GLY A 82 -36.79 9.24 -7.07
N LEU A 83 -37.35 8.77 -8.19
CA LEU A 83 -37.94 7.44 -8.33
C LEU A 83 -36.98 6.48 -9.02
N VAL A 84 -37.16 5.18 -8.77
CA VAL A 84 -36.43 4.12 -9.50
C VAL A 84 -36.68 4.23 -11.00
N LYS A 85 -35.65 3.90 -11.78
CA LYS A 85 -35.70 3.85 -13.23
C LYS A 85 -35.50 2.43 -13.74
N GLU A 86 -36.22 2.12 -14.81
CA GLU A 86 -36.09 0.88 -15.56
C GLU A 86 -34.82 0.91 -16.44
N TYR A 87 -33.66 1.07 -15.83
CA TYR A 87 -32.39 1.23 -16.53
C TYR A 87 -31.26 0.50 -15.81
N ILE A 88 -30.50 -0.30 -16.55
CA ILE A 88 -29.27 -0.94 -16.08
C ILE A 88 -28.17 -0.64 -17.12
N PRO A 89 -27.07 0.04 -16.72
CA PRO A 89 -25.98 0.34 -17.66
C PRO A 89 -25.29 -0.94 -18.13
N MET A 90 -24.81 -0.95 -19.38
CA MET A 90 -23.89 -2.01 -19.79
C MET A 90 -22.56 -1.84 -19.09
N PHE A 91 -21.98 -2.97 -18.69
CA PHE A 91 -20.76 -3.03 -17.90
C PHE A 91 -19.62 -3.65 -18.71
N PHE A 92 -18.50 -2.92 -18.82
CA PHE A 92 -17.29 -3.38 -19.50
C PHE A 92 -16.18 -3.66 -18.48
N SER A 93 -15.55 -4.83 -18.61
CA SER A 93 -14.37 -5.20 -17.83
C SER A 93 -13.16 -5.37 -18.73
N GLY A 94 -12.00 -4.90 -18.27
CA GLY A 94 -10.77 -4.96 -19.04
C GLY A 94 -9.69 -3.98 -18.59
N MET A 95 -8.77 -3.69 -19.50
CA MET A 95 -7.63 -2.79 -19.29
C MET A 95 -7.64 -1.69 -20.36
N ILE A 96 -7.47 -0.44 -19.94
CA ILE A 96 -7.36 0.71 -20.85
C ILE A 96 -5.98 0.71 -21.53
N GLU A 97 -5.96 0.30 -22.80
CA GLU A 97 -4.73 0.21 -23.58
C GLU A 97 -4.24 1.60 -24.05
N LYS A 98 -5.16 2.53 -24.30
CA LYS A 98 -4.79 3.89 -24.71
C LYS A 98 -5.70 4.92 -24.09
N ALA A 99 -5.23 5.54 -23.01
CA ALA A 99 -5.97 6.58 -22.28
C ALA A 99 -5.73 8.00 -22.82
N ALA A 100 -4.61 8.26 -23.51
CA ALA A 100 -4.32 9.53 -24.15
C ALA A 100 -4.58 9.41 -25.66
N VAL A 101 -5.57 10.16 -26.14
CA VAL A 101 -6.08 10.05 -27.52
C VAL A 101 -5.88 11.35 -28.27
N ARG A 102 -5.42 11.27 -29.52
CA ARG A 102 -5.35 12.44 -30.41
C ARG A 102 -6.73 12.77 -30.95
N ARG A 103 -6.89 13.96 -31.51
CA ARG A 103 -8.15 14.37 -32.15
C ARG A 103 -8.63 13.33 -33.17
N GLY A 104 -9.82 12.76 -32.95
CA GLY A 104 -10.46 11.76 -33.82
C GLY A 104 -10.13 10.30 -33.48
N GLU A 105 -9.18 10.06 -32.57
CA GLU A 105 -8.94 8.73 -32.00
C GLU A 105 -9.88 8.48 -30.82
N LYS A 106 -10.22 7.21 -30.61
CA LYS A 106 -11.04 6.73 -29.49
C LYS A 106 -10.16 6.03 -28.45
N VAL A 107 -10.70 5.87 -27.25
CA VAL A 107 -10.03 5.07 -26.21
C VAL A 107 -10.05 3.60 -26.59
N ALA A 108 -8.87 2.97 -26.58
CA ALA A 108 -8.71 1.54 -26.81
C ALA A 108 -8.75 0.77 -25.49
N ILE A 109 -9.51 -0.32 -25.46
CA ILE A 109 -9.73 -1.18 -24.30
C ILE A 109 -9.51 -2.62 -24.71
N GLN A 110 -8.71 -3.33 -23.94
CA GLN A 110 -8.59 -4.78 -24.02
C GLN A 110 -9.55 -5.42 -23.01
N ILE A 111 -10.64 -6.03 -23.49
CA ILE A 111 -11.67 -6.63 -22.64
C ILE A 111 -11.35 -8.06 -22.22
N THR A 112 -11.87 -8.46 -21.06
CA THR A 112 -11.82 -9.84 -20.57
C THR A 112 -12.68 -10.77 -21.45
N GLU A 113 -12.45 -12.09 -21.34
CA GLU A 113 -13.29 -13.07 -22.05
C GLU A 113 -14.75 -13.07 -21.55
N GLN A 114 -14.98 -12.85 -20.24
CA GLN A 114 -16.34 -12.75 -19.72
C GLN A 114 -17.08 -11.52 -20.23
N CYS A 115 -16.44 -10.35 -20.19
CA CYS A 115 -16.99 -9.12 -20.77
C CYS A 115 -17.32 -9.32 -22.26
N LYS A 116 -16.40 -9.93 -23.02
CA LYS A 116 -16.62 -10.25 -24.42
C LYS A 116 -17.86 -11.14 -24.60
N ASN A 117 -17.96 -12.25 -23.88
CA ASN A 117 -19.12 -13.16 -23.97
C ASN A 117 -20.44 -12.47 -23.62
N ARG A 118 -20.44 -11.59 -22.60
CA ARG A 118 -21.60 -10.78 -22.21
C ARG A 118 -22.06 -9.87 -23.35
N LEU A 119 -21.13 -9.14 -23.96
CA LEU A 119 -21.41 -8.24 -25.07
C LEU A 119 -21.87 -9.00 -26.33
N GLU A 120 -21.19 -10.10 -26.68
CA GLU A 120 -21.56 -10.94 -27.82
C GLU A 120 -22.98 -11.52 -27.69
N ARG A 121 -23.41 -11.88 -26.46
CA ARG A 121 -24.76 -12.36 -26.19
C ARG A 121 -25.83 -11.27 -26.37
N GLN A 122 -25.52 -10.03 -25.98
CA GLN A 122 -26.46 -8.90 -26.07
C GLN A 122 -26.52 -8.32 -27.49
N LEU A 123 -25.41 -8.35 -28.24
CA LEU A 123 -25.33 -7.85 -29.62
C LEU A 123 -25.60 -8.92 -30.69
N GLU A 124 -25.70 -10.18 -30.28
CA GLU A 124 -25.89 -11.34 -31.16
C GLU A 124 -24.82 -11.47 -32.28
N ARG A 125 -23.59 -11.03 -31.99
CA ARG A 125 -22.46 -11.11 -32.94
C ARG A 125 -21.13 -11.31 -32.24
N LYS A 126 -20.13 -11.80 -32.98
CA LYS A 126 -18.76 -11.99 -32.48
C LYS A 126 -17.98 -10.67 -32.41
N LEU A 127 -17.15 -10.53 -31.38
CA LEU A 127 -16.33 -9.35 -31.10
C LEU A 127 -14.83 -9.70 -30.99
N THR A 128 -13.99 -8.69 -31.23
CA THR A 128 -12.55 -8.74 -30.93
C THR A 128 -12.30 -8.44 -29.45
N LYS A 129 -11.14 -8.86 -28.93
CA LYS A 129 -10.72 -8.50 -27.56
C LYS A 129 -10.37 -7.04 -27.38
N THR A 130 -9.88 -6.38 -28.44
CA THR A 130 -9.60 -4.95 -28.40
C THR A 130 -10.76 -4.21 -29.03
N LEU A 131 -11.25 -3.20 -28.33
CA LEU A 131 -12.33 -2.31 -28.76
C LEU A 131 -11.86 -0.86 -28.71
N GLU A 132 -12.26 -0.05 -29.69
CA GLU A 132 -12.02 1.39 -29.73
C GLU A 132 -13.35 2.14 -29.64
N LEU A 133 -13.63 2.78 -28.50
CA LEU A 133 -14.95 3.29 -28.15
C LEU A 133 -14.91 4.75 -27.69
N GLU A 134 -15.76 5.58 -28.29
CA GLU A 134 -15.91 6.99 -27.92
C GLU A 134 -16.62 7.14 -26.57
N ARG A 135 -17.43 6.15 -26.19
CA ARG A 135 -18.02 6.01 -24.85
C ARG A 135 -16.99 6.18 -23.73
N PHE A 136 -15.74 5.79 -23.94
CA PHE A 136 -14.69 5.89 -22.93
C PHE A 136 -13.77 7.11 -23.12
N THR A 137 -14.01 7.94 -24.13
CA THR A 137 -13.33 9.23 -24.29
C THR A 137 -13.90 10.26 -23.30
N ILE A 138 -13.54 10.11 -22.02
CA ILE A 138 -14.08 10.90 -20.90
C ILE A 138 -12.97 11.77 -20.31
N LEU A 139 -13.21 13.08 -20.22
CA LEU A 139 -12.29 13.99 -19.55
C LEU A 139 -12.42 13.84 -18.02
N ALA A 140 -11.36 14.14 -17.28
CA ALA A 140 -11.45 14.19 -15.83
C ALA A 140 -12.51 15.20 -15.37
N ASN A 141 -13.24 14.85 -14.31
CA ASN A 141 -14.20 15.77 -13.71
C ASN A 141 -13.48 17.04 -13.24
N ASN A 142 -14.14 18.20 -13.33
CA ASN A 142 -13.59 19.49 -12.89
C ASN A 142 -13.21 19.52 -11.40
N LYS A 143 -13.69 18.57 -10.59
CA LYS A 143 -13.28 18.34 -9.20
C LYS A 143 -11.83 17.87 -9.06
N PHE A 144 -11.24 17.33 -10.12
CA PHE A 144 -9.89 16.79 -10.16
C PHE A 144 -9.05 17.57 -11.19
N PRO A 145 -8.84 18.87 -10.99
CA PRO A 145 -8.09 19.70 -11.93
C PRO A 145 -6.66 19.20 -12.15
N GLU A 146 -6.09 18.47 -11.19
CA GLU A 146 -4.80 17.81 -11.33
C GLU A 146 -4.75 16.82 -12.50
N PHE A 147 -5.87 16.21 -12.89
CA PHE A 147 -5.97 15.28 -14.03
C PHE A 147 -6.50 15.94 -15.30
N ALA A 148 -6.69 17.26 -15.31
CA ALA A 148 -7.24 17.97 -16.46
C ALA A 148 -6.32 17.86 -17.69
N SER A 149 -6.93 17.74 -18.87
CA SER A 149 -6.20 17.73 -20.14
C SER A 149 -5.73 19.14 -20.50
N LEU A 150 -4.41 19.40 -20.42
CA LEU A 150 -3.82 20.72 -20.67
C LEU A 150 -3.55 21.04 -22.15
N GLY A 151 -3.70 20.06 -23.07
CA GLY A 151 -3.38 20.21 -24.49
C GLY A 151 -4.59 20.12 -25.43
N GLU A 152 -4.58 20.89 -26.52
CA GLU A 152 -5.63 20.86 -27.56
C GLU A 152 -5.50 19.68 -28.54
N VAL A 153 -4.29 19.15 -28.71
CA VAL A 153 -3.97 18.12 -29.72
C VAL A 153 -4.20 16.70 -29.18
N THR A 154 -3.77 16.46 -27.94
CA THR A 154 -3.92 15.18 -27.24
C THR A 154 -4.86 15.38 -26.06
N LYS A 155 -5.96 14.64 -26.06
CA LYS A 155 -6.89 14.58 -24.94
C LYS A 155 -6.43 13.51 -23.96
N TYR A 156 -6.12 13.92 -22.73
CA TYR A 156 -5.92 13.00 -21.62
C TYR A 156 -7.27 12.70 -20.99
N THR A 157 -7.68 11.44 -21.04
CA THR A 157 -8.92 11.00 -20.40
C THR A 157 -8.72 10.80 -18.90
N GLN A 158 -9.81 10.68 -18.15
CA GLN A 158 -9.75 10.38 -16.71
C GLN A 158 -8.89 9.13 -16.41
N TYR A 159 -8.86 8.16 -17.34
CA TYR A 159 -8.08 6.93 -17.23
C TYR A 159 -6.56 7.14 -17.27
N SER A 160 -6.08 8.30 -17.73
CA SER A 160 -4.65 8.62 -17.81
C SER A 160 -4.03 8.86 -16.43
N GLY A 161 -4.80 9.44 -15.49
CA GLY A 161 -4.28 9.88 -14.19
C GLY A 161 -5.07 9.37 -12.99
N GLN A 162 -6.40 9.29 -13.06
CA GLN A 162 -7.27 8.95 -11.93
C GLN A 162 -7.37 7.43 -11.72
N ASN A 163 -6.24 6.78 -11.46
CA ASN A 163 -6.16 5.34 -11.23
C ASN A 163 -6.90 4.91 -9.94
N PRO A 164 -7.55 3.72 -9.91
CA PRO A 164 -8.13 3.16 -8.70
C PRO A 164 -7.19 3.14 -7.47
N GLY A 165 -5.88 3.01 -7.65
CA GLY A 165 -4.92 2.96 -6.54
C GLY A 165 -4.65 4.30 -5.82
N TRP A 166 -5.28 5.40 -6.26
CA TRP A 166 -5.42 6.60 -5.44
C TRP A 166 -6.37 6.42 -4.26
N TYR A 167 -7.34 5.52 -4.41
CA TYR A 167 -8.33 5.18 -3.41
C TYR A 167 -7.88 3.95 -2.64
N ARG A 168 -8.55 3.68 -1.51
CA ARG A 168 -8.16 2.60 -0.59
C ARG A 168 -9.36 1.74 -0.20
N GLY A 169 -9.08 0.51 0.21
CA GLY A 169 -10.11 -0.47 0.56
C GLY A 169 -11.11 -0.69 -0.58
N ASN A 170 -12.40 -0.81 -0.24
CA ASN A 170 -13.44 -1.04 -1.26
C ASN A 170 -13.73 0.16 -2.16
N MET A 171 -13.24 1.36 -1.85
CA MET A 171 -13.38 2.48 -2.77
C MET A 171 -12.55 2.26 -4.03
N ALA A 172 -11.35 1.68 -3.92
CA ALA A 172 -10.55 1.31 -5.09
C ALA A 172 -11.31 0.30 -5.98
N LYS A 173 -11.99 -0.68 -5.37
CA LYS A 173 -12.85 -1.64 -6.07
C LYS A 173 -14.02 -0.96 -6.77
N LEU A 174 -14.68 -0.02 -6.09
CA LEU A 174 -15.79 0.74 -6.66
C LEU A 174 -15.32 1.55 -7.87
N ILE A 175 -14.20 2.27 -7.75
CA ILE A 175 -13.66 3.10 -8.84
C ILE A 175 -13.29 2.24 -10.05
N GLN A 176 -12.64 1.10 -9.82
CA GLN A 176 -12.37 0.13 -10.88
C GLN A 176 -13.67 -0.30 -11.57
N PHE A 177 -14.69 -0.69 -10.79
CA PHE A 177 -15.99 -1.12 -11.30
C PHE A 177 -16.70 -0.04 -12.14
N VAL A 178 -16.93 1.14 -11.58
CA VAL A 178 -17.70 2.20 -12.27
C VAL A 178 -16.95 2.79 -13.48
N GLY A 179 -15.62 2.62 -13.53
CA GLY A 179 -14.83 2.91 -14.73
C GLY A 179 -15.24 2.09 -15.95
N GLY A 180 -15.97 0.98 -15.74
CA GLY A 180 -16.51 0.12 -16.79
C GLY A 180 -17.82 0.59 -17.43
N TYR A 181 -18.46 1.65 -16.93
CA TYR A 181 -19.74 2.14 -17.49
C TYR A 181 -19.55 3.02 -18.73
N GLY A 182 -18.52 3.87 -18.70
CA GLY A 182 -18.33 4.91 -19.69
C GLY A 182 -19.47 5.93 -19.73
N ARG A 183 -19.57 6.68 -20.83
CA ARG A 183 -20.61 7.68 -21.09
C ARG A 183 -21.99 7.05 -21.30
N GLN A 184 -23.02 7.77 -20.83
CA GLN A 184 -24.41 7.35 -20.90
C GLN A 184 -25.27 8.29 -21.76
N ASP A 185 -24.70 9.39 -22.24
CA ASP A 185 -25.33 10.31 -23.20
C ASP A 185 -25.34 9.72 -24.62
N PHE A 186 -26.08 8.62 -24.79
CA PHE A 186 -26.10 7.83 -26.02
C PHE A 186 -26.43 8.65 -27.28
N ASP A 187 -27.25 9.70 -27.16
CA ASP A 187 -27.56 10.60 -28.27
C ASP A 187 -26.33 11.37 -28.79
N GLN A 188 -25.28 11.56 -27.97
CA GLN A 188 -24.01 12.18 -28.36
C GLN A 188 -22.93 11.17 -28.78
N LEU A 189 -23.16 9.88 -28.55
CA LEU A 189 -22.24 8.83 -28.97
C LEU A 189 -22.47 8.46 -30.44
N PRO A 190 -21.46 7.87 -31.12
CA PRO A 190 -21.64 7.36 -32.48
C PRO A 190 -22.83 6.40 -32.57
N ASP A 191 -23.51 6.40 -33.71
CA ASP A 191 -24.64 5.51 -33.97
C ASP A 191 -24.18 4.07 -34.25
N SER A 192 -23.72 3.43 -33.19
CA SER A 192 -23.26 2.05 -33.18
C SER A 192 -23.87 1.33 -31.99
N ASP A 193 -24.35 0.12 -32.25
CA ASP A 193 -24.89 -0.81 -31.25
C ASP A 193 -24.01 -0.93 -29.99
N ILE A 194 -22.69 -1.13 -30.14
CA ILE A 194 -21.75 -1.27 -29.02
C ILE A 194 -21.48 0.04 -28.27
N GLU A 195 -21.56 1.19 -28.96
CA GLU A 195 -21.39 2.51 -28.32
C GLU A 195 -22.62 2.87 -27.47
N ARG A 196 -23.82 2.40 -27.87
CA ARG A 196 -25.12 2.72 -27.26
C ARG A 196 -25.76 1.54 -26.51
N ILE A 197 -24.98 0.49 -26.24
CA ILE A 197 -25.47 -0.72 -25.57
C ILE A 197 -25.85 -0.45 -24.10
N SER A 198 -26.94 -1.10 -23.66
CA SER A 198 -27.39 -1.16 -22.27
C SER A 198 -27.68 -2.61 -21.88
N PHE A 199 -27.74 -2.90 -20.58
CA PHE A 199 -27.97 -4.27 -20.13
C PHE A 199 -29.47 -4.61 -20.19
N THR A 200 -29.84 -5.47 -21.14
CA THR A 200 -31.24 -5.85 -21.33
C THR A 200 -31.61 -7.07 -20.50
N LEU A 201 -32.74 -6.99 -19.79
CA LEU A 201 -33.33 -8.08 -19.04
C LEU A 201 -34.35 -8.86 -19.88
N PRO A 202 -34.54 -10.17 -19.63
CA PRO A 202 -35.69 -10.90 -20.17
C PRO A 202 -37.00 -10.22 -19.77
N GLU A 203 -37.95 -10.12 -20.71
CA GLU A 203 -39.18 -9.31 -20.55
C GLU A 203 -39.98 -9.65 -19.28
N LYS A 204 -40.09 -10.94 -18.94
CA LYS A 204 -40.78 -11.40 -17.72
C LYS A 204 -40.12 -10.84 -16.45
N LEU A 205 -38.79 -10.95 -16.36
CA LEU A 205 -38.03 -10.47 -15.22
C LEU A 205 -38.07 -8.93 -15.14
N ARG A 206 -37.96 -8.28 -16.30
CA ARG A 206 -38.07 -6.82 -16.42
C ARG A 206 -39.41 -6.32 -15.85
N PHE A 207 -40.52 -6.93 -16.27
CA PHE A 207 -41.86 -6.56 -15.81
C PHE A 207 -42.03 -6.79 -14.30
N GLU A 208 -41.58 -7.95 -13.80
CA GLU A 208 -41.65 -8.29 -12.38
C GLU A 208 -40.90 -7.28 -11.50
N LEU A 209 -39.66 -6.94 -11.87
CA LEU A 209 -38.85 -5.95 -11.16
C LEU A 209 -39.45 -4.53 -11.27
N TRP A 210 -39.91 -4.14 -12.47
CA TRP A 210 -40.48 -2.81 -12.66
C TRP A 210 -41.76 -2.60 -11.86
N GLU A 211 -42.68 -3.57 -11.86
CA GLU A 211 -43.90 -3.49 -11.05
C GLU A 211 -43.62 -3.37 -9.56
N LYS A 212 -42.55 -4.01 -9.07
CA LYS A 212 -42.13 -3.94 -7.68
C LYS A 212 -41.56 -2.57 -7.29
N TYR A 213 -40.75 -1.96 -8.16
CA TYR A 213 -39.93 -0.82 -7.79
C TYR A 213 -40.33 0.53 -8.40
N LYS A 214 -41.23 0.57 -9.40
CA LYS A 214 -41.63 1.81 -10.10
C LYS A 214 -42.03 2.96 -9.19
N ASP A 215 -42.59 2.64 -8.03
CA ASP A 215 -43.07 3.61 -7.06
C ASP A 215 -42.11 3.85 -5.89
N THR A 216 -40.95 3.19 -5.82
CA THR A 216 -39.97 3.34 -4.73
C THR A 216 -39.19 4.65 -4.88
N ARG A 217 -39.07 5.42 -3.79
CA ARG A 217 -38.31 6.69 -3.74
C ARG A 217 -36.92 6.46 -3.19
N LEU A 218 -35.90 6.91 -3.92
CA LEU A 218 -34.50 6.69 -3.59
C LEU A 218 -33.95 7.69 -2.55
N PRO A 219 -33.01 7.25 -1.68
CA PRO A 219 -32.47 8.08 -0.62
C PRO A 219 -31.25 8.88 -1.11
N GLY A 220 -31.47 10.05 -1.71
CA GLY A 220 -30.39 11.00 -1.99
C GLY A 220 -29.63 10.82 -3.29
N TYR A 221 -30.06 9.90 -4.16
CA TYR A 221 -29.44 9.62 -5.46
C TYR A 221 -30.49 9.27 -6.52
N SER A 222 -30.09 9.19 -7.80
CA SER A 222 -30.98 8.92 -8.94
C SER A 222 -31.08 7.45 -9.33
N GLY A 223 -30.07 6.65 -8.97
CA GLY A 223 -29.97 5.25 -9.33
C GLY A 223 -29.45 5.05 -10.76
N LEU A 224 -28.80 6.09 -11.30
CA LEU A 224 -28.28 6.16 -12.65
C LEU A 224 -26.80 6.56 -12.60
N PRO A 225 -25.97 5.99 -13.48
CA PRO A 225 -24.59 6.45 -13.60
C PRO A 225 -24.51 7.91 -14.05
N PRO A 226 -23.42 8.62 -13.68
CA PRO A 226 -23.14 9.95 -14.23
C PRO A 226 -23.24 9.95 -15.76
N VAL A 227 -24.03 10.87 -16.29
CA VAL A 227 -24.38 10.89 -17.73
C VAL A 227 -23.12 11.05 -18.60
N ASP A 228 -22.17 11.84 -18.14
CA ASP A 228 -20.88 12.09 -18.79
C ASP A 228 -19.81 11.00 -18.50
N GLY A 229 -20.14 10.00 -17.69
CA GLY A 229 -19.24 8.91 -17.31
C GLY A 229 -18.10 9.31 -16.38
N THR A 230 -18.09 10.53 -15.84
CA THR A 230 -16.98 11.03 -15.02
C THR A 230 -16.98 10.44 -13.61
N PHE A 231 -15.80 10.13 -13.08
CA PHE A 231 -15.64 9.76 -11.67
C PHE A 231 -16.06 10.89 -10.73
N GLN A 232 -16.73 10.55 -9.62
CA GLN A 232 -17.33 11.53 -8.69
C GLN A 232 -16.67 11.57 -7.31
N TYR A 233 -15.74 10.67 -7.02
CA TYR A 233 -15.24 10.41 -5.66
C TYR A 233 -13.88 11.06 -5.40
N ASP A 234 -13.69 11.63 -4.21
CA ASP A 234 -12.44 12.26 -3.79
C ASP A 234 -11.56 11.27 -3.01
N TYR A 235 -10.25 11.46 -3.08
CA TYR A 235 -9.21 10.62 -2.48
C TYR A 235 -8.19 11.42 -1.67
N LYS A 236 -8.33 12.76 -1.63
CA LYS A 236 -7.34 13.66 -1.05
C LYS A 236 -7.41 13.67 0.48
N TRP A 237 -6.37 14.24 1.10
CA TRP A 237 -6.35 14.50 2.54
C TRP A 237 -7.52 15.38 3.01
N ALA A 238 -7.84 16.42 2.24
CA ALA A 238 -8.84 17.41 2.64
C ALA A 238 -10.28 16.88 2.57
N LYS A 239 -10.55 15.95 1.65
CA LYS A 239 -11.84 15.29 1.46
C LYS A 239 -11.55 13.92 0.85
N SER A 240 -12.00 12.85 1.49
CA SER A 240 -11.88 11.50 0.95
C SER A 240 -13.19 10.74 1.06
N HIS A 241 -13.50 9.96 0.02
CA HIS A 241 -14.65 9.07 -0.01
C HIS A 241 -14.20 7.62 0.18
N ASN A 242 -14.99 6.85 0.91
CA ASN A 242 -14.73 5.44 1.21
C ASN A 242 -16.02 4.62 1.20
N VAL A 243 -15.92 3.30 1.15
CA VAL A 243 -17.07 2.39 1.27
C VAL A 243 -16.88 1.49 2.49
N ALA A 244 -17.92 1.43 3.32
CA ALA A 244 -18.00 0.56 4.49
C ALA A 244 -19.30 -0.25 4.49
N PHE A 245 -19.33 -1.36 5.23
CA PHE A 245 -20.50 -2.22 5.32
C PHE A 245 -21.09 -2.22 6.73
N ASP A 246 -22.42 -2.24 6.81
CA ASP A 246 -23.12 -2.43 8.08
C ASP A 246 -23.09 -3.89 8.55
N HIS A 247 -23.79 -4.18 9.65
CA HIS A 247 -23.86 -5.54 10.20
C HIS A 247 -24.69 -6.52 9.34
N GLU A 248 -25.51 -6.02 8.41
CA GLU A 248 -26.25 -6.83 7.42
C GLU A 248 -25.44 -7.02 6.12
N GLY A 249 -24.30 -6.34 5.99
CA GLY A 249 -23.45 -6.37 4.80
C GLY A 249 -23.93 -5.46 3.68
N LYS A 250 -24.82 -4.49 3.95
CA LYS A 250 -25.22 -3.48 2.96
C LYS A 250 -24.16 -2.36 2.90
N PRO A 251 -23.83 -1.85 1.69
CA PRO A 251 -22.77 -0.86 1.50
C PRO A 251 -23.22 0.56 1.82
N TRP A 252 -22.36 1.31 2.51
CA TRP A 252 -22.54 2.71 2.83
C TRP A 252 -21.39 3.54 2.25
N LEU A 253 -21.73 4.67 1.64
CA LEU A 253 -20.76 5.65 1.19
C LEU A 253 -20.37 6.57 2.35
N ILE A 254 -19.07 6.69 2.57
CA ILE A 254 -18.47 7.47 3.65
C ILE A 254 -17.78 8.68 3.04
N GLN A 255 -18.01 9.87 3.58
CA GLN A 255 -17.23 11.08 3.29
C GLN A 255 -16.51 11.50 4.57
N VAL A 256 -15.19 11.62 4.49
CA VAL A 256 -14.39 12.24 5.54
C VAL A 256 -13.91 13.59 5.04
N ASP A 257 -14.50 14.65 5.60
CA ASP A 257 -14.08 16.04 5.47
C ASP A 257 -13.94 16.65 6.88
N ARG A 258 -14.38 17.90 7.10
CA ARG A 258 -14.54 18.50 8.44
C ARG A 258 -15.38 17.68 9.42
N LYS A 259 -16.20 16.75 8.93
CA LYS A 259 -16.87 15.71 9.70
C LYS A 259 -16.84 14.39 8.93
N VAL A 260 -17.23 13.33 9.62
CA VAL A 260 -17.51 12.04 8.98
C VAL A 260 -19.00 11.95 8.68
N TRP A 261 -19.34 11.86 7.41
CA TRP A 261 -20.71 11.70 6.91
C TRP A 261 -20.90 10.34 6.27
N VAL A 262 -22.12 9.83 6.36
CA VAL A 262 -22.50 8.53 5.81
C VAL A 262 -23.86 8.63 5.12
N MET A 263 -24.00 7.97 3.97
CA MET A 263 -25.29 7.75 3.30
C MET A 263 -25.30 6.36 2.64
N PRO A 264 -26.48 5.77 2.35
CA PRO A 264 -26.53 4.53 1.59
C PRO A 264 -25.72 4.67 0.30
N LEU A 265 -24.94 3.65 -0.06
CA LEU A 265 -24.16 3.72 -1.30
C LEU A 265 -25.12 3.84 -2.48
N PRO A 266 -24.96 4.86 -3.36
CA PRO A 266 -25.78 4.93 -4.56
C PRO A 266 -25.59 3.68 -5.44
N ILE A 267 -26.69 3.05 -5.80
CA ILE A 267 -26.74 1.78 -6.55
C ILE A 267 -27.76 1.84 -7.68
N ILE A 268 -27.67 0.92 -8.63
CA ILE A 268 -28.71 0.62 -9.62
C ILE A 268 -29.79 -0.22 -8.93
N PRO A 269 -30.99 0.32 -8.62
CA PRO A 269 -31.90 -0.30 -7.64
C PRO A 269 -32.39 -1.70 -8.03
N LEU A 270 -32.68 -1.93 -9.31
CA LEU A 270 -33.17 -3.22 -9.81
C LEU A 270 -32.16 -4.37 -9.58
N THR A 271 -30.87 -4.03 -9.44
CA THR A 271 -29.80 -5.01 -9.25
C THR A 271 -29.63 -5.48 -7.82
N ALA A 272 -30.29 -4.83 -6.85
CA ALA A 272 -30.29 -5.23 -5.45
C ALA A 272 -31.34 -6.30 -5.12
N ASP A 273 -32.22 -6.61 -6.08
CA ASP A 273 -33.30 -7.56 -5.87
C ASP A 273 -32.78 -9.01 -5.89
N PRO A 274 -33.16 -9.87 -4.92
CA PRO A 274 -32.79 -11.28 -4.91
C PRO A 274 -33.13 -12.04 -6.20
N VAL A 275 -34.21 -11.69 -6.90
CA VAL A 275 -34.59 -12.30 -8.19
C VAL A 275 -33.60 -11.92 -9.29
N PHE A 276 -33.10 -10.69 -9.28
CA PHE A 276 -32.01 -10.28 -10.19
C PHE A 276 -30.74 -11.08 -9.87
N HIS A 277 -30.41 -11.26 -8.59
CA HIS A 277 -29.26 -12.07 -8.18
C HIS A 277 -29.39 -13.50 -8.70
N GLU A 278 -30.51 -14.17 -8.45
CA GLU A 278 -30.77 -15.53 -8.93
C GLU A 278 -30.66 -15.64 -10.46
N TYR A 279 -31.14 -14.64 -11.19
CA TYR A 279 -30.97 -14.57 -12.65
C TYR A 279 -29.49 -14.53 -13.04
N ILE A 280 -28.69 -13.70 -12.37
CA ILE A 280 -27.25 -13.61 -12.63
C ILE A 280 -26.52 -14.92 -12.28
N TYR A 281 -26.79 -15.50 -11.11
CA TYR A 281 -26.15 -16.74 -10.64
C TYR A 281 -26.49 -17.97 -11.49
N ASN A 282 -27.78 -18.16 -11.81
CA ASN A 282 -28.28 -19.43 -12.34
C ASN A 282 -28.51 -19.42 -13.85
N GLN A 283 -28.75 -18.27 -14.46
CA GLN A 283 -29.08 -18.18 -15.90
C GLN A 283 -27.98 -17.51 -16.72
N VAL A 284 -27.39 -16.43 -16.19
CA VAL A 284 -26.35 -15.69 -16.90
C VAL A 284 -24.96 -16.28 -16.64
N SER A 285 -24.69 -16.72 -15.41
CA SER A 285 -23.43 -17.34 -14.95
C SER A 285 -22.19 -16.51 -15.28
N ASP A 286 -22.28 -15.20 -15.06
CA ASP A 286 -21.22 -14.22 -15.33
C ASP A 286 -20.48 -13.90 -14.02
N ASN A 287 -19.29 -14.49 -13.83
CA ASN A 287 -18.54 -14.40 -12.57
C ASN A 287 -18.10 -12.96 -12.24
N GLU A 288 -17.92 -12.10 -13.24
CA GLU A 288 -17.62 -10.69 -13.02
C GLU A 288 -18.81 -9.97 -12.38
N LEU A 289 -20.03 -10.17 -12.91
CA LEU A 289 -21.24 -9.59 -12.32
C LEU A 289 -21.51 -10.18 -10.93
N ILE A 290 -21.29 -11.49 -10.76
CA ILE A 290 -21.39 -12.17 -9.46
C ILE A 290 -20.43 -11.54 -8.45
N ALA A 291 -19.17 -11.30 -8.80
CA ALA A 291 -18.19 -10.70 -7.89
C ALA A 291 -18.63 -9.30 -7.40
N VAL A 292 -19.30 -8.51 -8.25
CA VAL A 292 -19.87 -7.21 -7.87
C VAL A 292 -21.02 -7.41 -6.88
N LEU A 293 -21.96 -8.32 -7.17
CA LEU A 293 -23.09 -8.62 -6.28
C LEU A 293 -22.62 -9.19 -4.94
N GLU A 294 -21.57 -9.99 -4.91
CA GLU A 294 -21.00 -10.52 -3.67
C GLU A 294 -20.36 -9.41 -2.83
N THR A 295 -19.65 -8.48 -3.48
CA THR A 295 -18.95 -7.37 -2.85
C THR A 295 -19.91 -6.28 -2.36
N PHE A 296 -20.80 -5.79 -3.22
CA PHE A 296 -21.63 -4.61 -2.96
C PHE A 296 -23.12 -4.90 -2.78
N LYS A 297 -23.57 -6.15 -2.96
CA LYS A 297 -25.00 -6.56 -2.90
C LYS A 297 -25.93 -5.92 -3.94
N ALA A 298 -25.38 -5.09 -4.81
CA ALA A 298 -26.02 -4.44 -5.96
C ALA A 298 -24.90 -3.86 -6.83
N PHE A 299 -25.24 -3.31 -8.00
CA PHE A 299 -24.28 -2.55 -8.80
C PHE A 299 -24.21 -1.10 -8.29
N PRO A 300 -23.05 -0.59 -7.82
CA PRO A 300 -22.88 0.83 -7.51
C PRO A 300 -23.18 1.72 -8.72
N SER A 301 -23.95 2.80 -8.56
CA SER A 301 -24.28 3.67 -9.71
C SER A 301 -23.11 4.55 -10.14
N GLY A 302 -22.17 4.86 -9.24
CA GLY A 302 -21.08 5.81 -9.50
C GLY A 302 -21.41 7.24 -9.09
N GLU A 303 -22.61 7.50 -8.60
CA GLU A 303 -22.99 8.75 -7.96
C GLU A 303 -22.31 8.91 -6.59
N SER A 304 -22.01 10.15 -6.19
CA SER A 304 -21.44 10.48 -4.89
C SER A 304 -22.41 11.31 -4.05
N PHE A 305 -21.96 11.83 -2.91
CA PHE A 305 -22.71 12.81 -2.14
C PHE A 305 -23.11 14.02 -3.00
N PRO A 306 -24.26 14.67 -2.73
CA PRO A 306 -24.62 15.93 -3.37
C PRO A 306 -23.53 16.99 -3.15
N GLU A 307 -23.06 17.61 -4.23
CA GLU A 307 -22.05 18.66 -4.14
C GLU A 307 -22.64 20.02 -3.83
N ASP A 308 -23.90 20.26 -4.22
CA ASP A 308 -24.61 21.47 -3.85
C ASP A 308 -24.85 21.48 -2.33
N PRO A 309 -24.32 22.47 -1.59
CA PRO A 309 -24.44 22.49 -0.13
C PRO A 309 -25.88 22.57 0.36
N VAL A 310 -26.79 23.16 -0.42
CA VAL A 310 -28.21 23.26 -0.06
C VAL A 310 -28.86 21.88 -0.18
N GLU A 311 -28.64 21.18 -1.29
CA GLU A 311 -29.11 19.80 -1.48
C GLU A 311 -28.52 18.85 -0.43
N PHE A 312 -27.22 18.96 -0.13
CA PHE A 312 -26.60 18.15 0.92
C PHE A 312 -27.33 18.33 2.26
N GLN A 313 -27.59 19.58 2.68
CA GLN A 313 -28.29 19.86 3.93
C GLN A 313 -29.77 19.45 3.91
N GLN A 314 -30.44 19.49 2.75
CA GLN A 314 -31.79 18.95 2.60
C GLN A 314 -31.84 17.44 2.90
N TRP A 315 -30.85 16.68 2.42
CA TRP A 315 -30.75 15.25 2.67
C TRP A 315 -30.25 14.90 4.08
N VAL A 316 -29.46 15.79 4.72
CA VAL A 316 -29.19 15.71 6.17
C VAL A 316 -30.48 15.86 6.95
N ARG A 317 -31.29 16.88 6.66
CA ARG A 317 -32.60 17.07 7.31
C ARG A 317 -33.58 15.95 7.00
N ALA A 318 -33.43 15.25 5.87
CA ALA A 318 -34.24 14.07 5.54
C ALA A 318 -33.84 12.80 6.32
N GLY A 319 -32.74 12.86 7.07
CA GLY A 319 -32.20 11.73 7.84
C GLY A 319 -31.43 10.71 6.98
N VAL A 320 -31.17 11.02 5.70
CA VAL A 320 -30.48 10.12 4.76
C VAL A 320 -28.97 10.28 4.86
N ILE A 321 -28.49 11.54 4.88
CA ILE A 321 -27.09 11.84 5.14
C ILE A 321 -26.93 12.01 6.66
N ILE A 322 -26.07 11.18 7.24
CA ILE A 322 -25.95 11.02 8.68
C ILE A 322 -24.56 11.51 9.11
N GLU A 323 -24.54 12.45 10.04
CA GLU A 323 -23.32 12.87 10.73
C GLU A 323 -22.91 11.81 11.76
N ILE A 324 -21.67 11.34 11.70
CA ILE A 324 -21.15 10.32 12.62
C ILE A 324 -20.31 10.94 13.74
N CYS A 325 -19.29 11.70 13.36
CA CYS A 325 -18.35 12.32 14.31
C CYS A 325 -17.56 13.46 13.65
N ASP A 326 -16.91 14.26 14.48
CA ASP A 326 -16.04 15.37 14.08
C ASP A 326 -14.60 14.89 13.77
N THR A 327 -13.88 15.65 12.94
CA THR A 327 -12.49 15.41 12.50
C THR A 327 -11.59 16.63 12.75
N ALA A 328 -12.02 17.61 13.56
CA ALA A 328 -11.28 18.86 13.77
C ALA A 328 -9.81 18.69 14.19
N ASP A 329 -9.49 17.78 15.12
CA ASP A 329 -8.10 17.52 15.53
C ASP A 329 -7.25 17.02 14.35
N PHE A 330 -7.81 16.14 13.51
CA PHE A 330 -7.14 15.65 12.30
C PHE A 330 -6.88 16.79 11.30
N HIS A 331 -7.88 17.62 11.00
CA HIS A 331 -7.73 18.74 10.05
C HIS A 331 -6.97 19.95 10.59
N SER A 332 -6.64 19.97 11.89
CA SER A 332 -5.65 20.90 12.45
C SER A 332 -4.21 20.54 12.07
N HIS A 333 -4.00 19.38 11.44
CA HIS A 333 -2.70 18.94 10.91
C HIS A 333 -2.62 19.14 9.40
N MET A 334 -1.39 19.30 8.91
CA MET A 334 -1.01 19.28 7.51
C MET A 334 -0.93 17.84 6.99
N ALA A 335 -1.25 17.66 5.72
CA ALA A 335 -1.16 16.38 5.03
C ALA A 335 0.30 15.96 4.85
N MET A 336 0.61 14.67 4.98
CA MET A 336 1.91 14.13 4.55
C MET A 336 2.15 14.33 3.05
N PHE A 337 1.08 14.21 2.25
CA PHE A 337 1.02 14.52 0.81
C PHE A 337 -0.44 14.70 0.37
N THR A 338 -0.67 15.31 -0.79
CA THR A 338 -2.01 15.72 -1.26
C THR A 338 -2.99 14.54 -1.35
N ALA A 339 -2.53 13.42 -1.92
CA ALA A 339 -3.32 12.20 -2.13
C ALA A 339 -3.43 11.29 -0.88
N CYS A 340 -3.13 11.80 0.32
CA CYS A 340 -3.15 11.04 1.57
C CYS A 340 -4.58 10.90 2.14
N GLY A 341 -5.50 10.28 1.40
CA GLY A 341 -6.83 9.94 1.88
C GLY A 341 -6.83 8.89 3.00
N TRP A 342 -7.96 8.74 3.70
CA TRP A 342 -8.10 7.75 4.77
C TRP A 342 -8.02 6.31 4.22
N SER A 343 -7.22 5.47 4.88
CA SER A 343 -7.03 4.07 4.49
C SER A 343 -7.98 3.17 5.26
N PHE A 344 -9.00 2.64 4.60
CA PHE A 344 -9.99 1.72 5.19
C PHE A 344 -9.59 0.25 5.01
N ASN A 345 -9.94 -0.60 5.97
CA ASN A 345 -9.90 -2.06 5.83
C ASN A 345 -11.04 -2.57 4.93
N SER A 346 -11.07 -3.87 4.61
CA SER A 346 -12.07 -4.46 3.69
C SER A 346 -13.50 -4.41 4.22
N ARG A 347 -13.73 -4.30 5.53
CA ARG A 347 -15.09 -4.06 6.06
C ARG A 347 -15.47 -2.58 6.06
N GLY A 348 -14.46 -1.71 6.05
CA GLY A 348 -14.58 -0.27 6.20
C GLY A 348 -14.98 0.20 7.60
N ASN A 349 -14.86 -0.65 8.63
CA ASN A 349 -15.17 -0.27 10.01
C ASN A 349 -13.98 0.34 10.76
N ALA A 350 -12.78 0.25 10.20
CA ALA A 350 -11.57 0.87 10.73
C ALA A 350 -10.76 1.52 9.60
N ALA A 351 -10.26 2.72 9.86
CA ALA A 351 -9.37 3.41 8.94
C ALA A 351 -8.25 4.16 9.64
N TYR A 352 -7.13 4.34 8.96
CA TYR A 352 -5.96 5.06 9.46
C TYR A 352 -5.53 6.18 8.52
N ASN A 353 -4.97 7.23 9.11
CA ASN A 353 -4.30 8.31 8.37
C ASN A 353 -3.28 9.02 9.27
N THR A 354 -2.33 9.74 8.69
CA THR A 354 -1.21 10.40 9.38
C THR A 354 -1.08 11.85 8.93
N GLY A 355 -0.97 12.79 9.86
CA GLY A 355 -0.78 14.21 9.56
C GLY A 355 0.25 14.82 10.49
N TYR A 356 0.87 15.92 10.06
CA TYR A 356 1.89 16.59 10.84
C TYR A 356 1.56 18.06 11.11
N ARG A 357 2.17 18.64 12.14
CA ARG A 357 2.14 20.07 12.41
C ARG A 357 3.47 20.49 13.02
N TYR A 358 3.67 21.78 13.23
CA TYR A 358 4.79 22.27 14.03
C TYR A 358 4.34 22.55 15.45
N ASP A 359 5.16 22.16 16.43
CA ASP A 359 4.94 22.55 17.83
C ASP A 359 5.42 23.98 18.10
N ASP A 360 5.24 24.44 19.34
CA ASP A 360 5.61 25.80 19.78
C ASP A 360 7.12 26.10 19.65
N ARG A 361 7.96 25.07 19.51
CA ARG A 361 9.41 25.20 19.31
C ARG A 361 9.80 25.14 17.82
N GLY A 362 8.85 24.90 16.92
CA GLY A 362 9.09 24.72 15.51
C GLY A 362 9.58 23.32 15.11
N LEU A 363 9.48 22.31 16.00
CA LEU A 363 9.72 20.90 15.67
C LEU A 363 8.47 20.29 15.03
N ILE A 364 8.67 19.35 14.11
CA ILE A 364 7.57 18.63 13.47
C ILE A 364 7.00 17.59 14.45
N GLU A 365 5.70 17.62 14.68
CA GLU A 365 4.92 16.58 15.34
C GLU A 365 4.08 15.84 14.31
N CYS A 366 4.33 14.53 14.13
CA CYS A 366 3.49 13.67 13.30
C CYS A 366 2.57 12.84 14.18
N SER A 367 1.28 12.87 13.86
CA SER A 367 0.21 12.20 14.58
C SER A 367 -0.44 11.13 13.71
N THR A 368 -0.68 9.95 14.29
CA THR A 368 -1.44 8.86 13.68
C THR A 368 -2.87 8.86 14.20
N PHE A 369 -3.83 8.88 13.28
CA PHE A 369 -5.25 8.88 13.59
C PHE A 369 -5.90 7.57 13.16
N ARG A 370 -6.89 7.13 13.93
CA ARG A 370 -7.78 6.02 13.62
C ARG A 370 -9.22 6.46 13.64
N LEU A 371 -9.93 6.21 12.56
CA LEU A 371 -11.38 6.28 12.48
C LEU A 371 -11.94 4.88 12.78
N SER A 372 -12.92 4.81 13.67
CA SER A 372 -13.68 3.58 13.96
C SER A 372 -15.15 3.84 13.71
N LEU A 373 -15.81 2.96 12.96
CA LEU A 373 -17.22 3.05 12.58
C LEU A 373 -17.99 1.81 13.05
N ASN A 374 -19.24 2.04 13.43
CA ASN A 374 -20.23 1.01 13.71
C ASN A 374 -21.52 1.38 12.98
N LEU A 375 -21.72 0.74 11.82
CA LEU A 375 -22.84 0.98 10.92
C LEU A 375 -23.94 -0.06 11.14
N ILE A 376 -25.18 0.39 11.08
CA ILE A 376 -26.38 -0.34 11.47
C ILE A 376 -27.29 -0.45 10.24
N GLY A 377 -27.78 -1.66 9.96
CA GLY A 377 -28.74 -1.92 8.89
C GLY A 377 -30.03 -1.12 9.04
N THR A 378 -30.65 -0.85 7.89
CA THR A 378 -31.96 -0.19 7.80
C THR A 378 -32.75 -0.79 6.64
N ASP A 379 -34.07 -0.84 6.80
CA ASP A 379 -35.03 -1.24 5.77
C ASP A 379 -35.15 -0.17 4.67
N LYS A 380 -34.82 1.08 4.98
CA LYS A 380 -34.87 2.23 4.07
C LYS A 380 -33.63 2.39 3.19
N HIS A 381 -32.70 1.44 3.25
CA HIS A 381 -31.37 1.56 2.64
C HIS A 381 -31.45 1.74 1.11
N TYR A 382 -32.37 1.03 0.45
CA TYR A 382 -32.59 1.13 -1.00
C TYR A 382 -33.80 2.00 -1.37
N GLY A 383 -34.33 2.77 -0.42
CA GLY A 383 -35.45 3.68 -0.63
C GLY A 383 -36.68 3.39 0.22
N VAL A 384 -37.73 4.17 -0.03
CA VAL A 384 -39.02 4.07 0.66
C VAL A 384 -40.14 3.82 -0.34
N ASP A 385 -40.92 2.78 -0.08
CA ASP A 385 -42.04 2.38 -0.92
C ASP A 385 -43.20 3.37 -0.86
N ALA A 386 -44.16 3.20 -1.77
CA ALA A 386 -45.41 3.94 -1.70
C ALA A 386 -46.16 3.59 -0.41
N VAL A 387 -46.40 4.61 0.42
CA VAL A 387 -47.13 4.45 1.67
C VAL A 387 -48.63 4.40 1.38
N LYS A 388 -49.28 3.29 1.77
CA LYS A 388 -50.74 3.22 1.84
C LYS A 388 -51.22 3.81 3.17
N LEU A 389 -52.32 4.56 3.15
CA LEU A 389 -52.93 5.06 4.39
C LEU A 389 -53.32 3.89 5.29
N SER A 390 -52.97 3.97 6.58
CA SER A 390 -53.18 2.88 7.54
C SER A 390 -54.66 2.54 7.66
N ASP A 391 -54.97 1.24 7.71
CA ASP A 391 -56.34 0.76 7.93
C ASP A 391 -56.87 1.12 9.32
N GLU A 392 -55.98 1.42 10.27
CA GLU A 392 -56.32 1.84 11.64
C GLU A 392 -56.85 3.28 11.72
N LEU A 393 -56.62 4.11 10.69
CA LEU A 393 -57.18 5.45 10.60
C LEU A 393 -58.67 5.37 10.24
N ASN A 394 -59.51 6.15 10.92
CA ASN A 394 -60.91 6.30 10.52
C ASN A 394 -61.03 7.06 9.18
N ASP A 395 -62.18 6.95 8.52
CA ASP A 395 -62.40 7.54 7.19
C ASP A 395 -62.19 9.06 7.16
N SER A 396 -62.51 9.76 8.25
CA SER A 396 -62.31 11.21 8.37
C SER A 396 -60.83 11.57 8.42
N ASP A 397 -60.03 10.86 9.21
CA ASP A 397 -58.59 11.06 9.31
C ASP A 397 -57.88 10.68 8.00
N LYS A 398 -58.34 9.62 7.31
CA LYS A 398 -57.85 9.24 5.98
C LYS A 398 -58.09 10.36 4.95
N GLN A 399 -59.30 10.94 4.93
CA GLN A 399 -59.61 12.05 4.03
C GLN A 399 -58.81 13.31 4.37
N LEU A 400 -58.69 13.65 5.66
CA LEU A 400 -57.91 14.81 6.10
C LEU A 400 -56.45 14.69 5.67
N LEU A 401 -55.82 13.55 5.97
CA LEU A 401 -54.42 13.31 5.63
C LEU A 401 -54.20 13.25 4.11
N GLY A 402 -55.11 12.60 3.36
CA GLY A 402 -55.08 12.58 1.90
C GLY A 402 -55.10 13.98 1.30
N ASN A 403 -56.07 14.80 1.70
CA ASN A 403 -56.19 16.19 1.24
C ASN A 403 -54.97 17.04 1.60
N TYR A 404 -54.43 16.86 2.81
CA TYR A 404 -53.23 17.54 3.27
C TYR A 404 -52.00 17.21 2.42
N LEU A 405 -51.76 15.91 2.17
CA LEU A 405 -50.64 15.44 1.35
C LEU A 405 -50.79 15.88 -0.12
N THR A 406 -52.01 15.84 -0.69
CA THR A 406 -52.28 16.39 -2.02
C THR A 406 -51.99 17.90 -2.09
N GLY A 407 -52.36 18.65 -1.04
CA GLY A 407 -52.07 20.08 -0.94
C GLY A 407 -50.58 20.40 -0.92
N ILE A 408 -49.79 19.69 -0.10
CA ILE A 408 -48.33 19.88 -0.04
C ILE A 408 -47.67 19.47 -1.36
N THR A 409 -48.01 18.29 -1.88
CA THR A 409 -47.41 17.78 -3.12
C THR A 409 -47.75 18.65 -4.32
N GLY A 410 -48.95 19.22 -4.38
CA GLY A 410 -49.33 20.22 -5.39
C GLY A 410 -48.56 21.55 -5.26
N GLY A 411 -48.05 21.87 -4.06
CA GLY A 411 -47.16 23.01 -3.82
C GLY A 411 -45.72 22.78 -4.29
N LEU A 412 -45.30 21.53 -4.51
CA LEU A 412 -43.95 21.20 -4.99
C LEU A 412 -43.86 21.34 -6.50
N ARG A 413 -43.11 22.34 -6.97
CA ARG A 413 -42.86 22.54 -8.40
C ARG A 413 -41.72 21.65 -8.91
N GLY A 414 -42.01 20.84 -9.93
CA GLY A 414 -41.03 20.06 -10.68
C GLY A 414 -40.27 19.02 -9.83
N ASP A 415 -39.04 18.71 -10.26
CA ASP A 415 -38.16 17.70 -9.67
C ASP A 415 -36.90 18.31 -9.04
N SER A 416 -37.05 19.50 -8.46
CA SER A 416 -35.97 20.15 -7.70
C SER A 416 -35.46 19.27 -6.55
N SER A 417 -34.21 19.48 -6.13
CA SER A 417 -33.60 18.78 -4.97
C SER A 417 -34.48 18.86 -3.71
N MET A 418 -35.06 20.04 -3.44
CA MET A 418 -36.02 20.26 -2.37
C MET A 418 -37.27 19.38 -2.53
N ALA A 419 -37.86 19.33 -3.73
CA ALA A 419 -39.03 18.50 -3.97
C ALA A 419 -38.74 17.01 -3.79
N ARG A 420 -37.55 16.53 -4.21
CA ARG A 420 -37.13 15.13 -4.06
C ARG A 420 -36.96 14.75 -2.59
N SER A 421 -36.18 15.53 -1.85
CA SER A 421 -35.92 15.30 -0.42
C SER A 421 -37.23 15.37 0.37
N LEU A 422 -38.12 16.33 0.09
CA LEU A 422 -39.39 16.47 0.79
C LEU A 422 -40.35 15.31 0.48
N ARG A 423 -40.45 14.86 -0.79
CA ARG A 423 -41.25 13.67 -1.15
C ARG A 423 -40.72 12.41 -0.47
N PHE A 424 -39.41 12.28 -0.29
CA PHE A 424 -38.82 11.21 0.49
C PHE A 424 -39.19 11.32 1.98
N LYS A 425 -39.02 12.52 2.58
CA LYS A 425 -39.40 12.79 3.99
C LYS A 425 -40.85 12.42 4.27
N LEU A 426 -41.79 12.85 3.43
CA LEU A 426 -43.22 12.58 3.62
C LEU A 426 -43.57 11.09 3.61
N ARG A 427 -42.75 10.23 3.00
CA ARG A 427 -42.90 8.77 3.07
C ARG A 427 -42.16 8.14 4.25
N ASN A 428 -41.11 8.82 4.74
CA ASN A 428 -40.31 8.38 5.86
C ASN A 428 -40.94 8.72 7.22
N ILE A 429 -41.68 9.83 7.31
CA ILE A 429 -42.36 10.30 8.52
C ILE A 429 -43.60 9.44 8.80
N THR A 430 -43.89 9.22 10.08
CA THR A 430 -45.05 8.41 10.50
C THR A 430 -46.38 9.09 10.15
N GLN A 431 -47.38 8.29 9.81
CA GLN A 431 -48.71 8.81 9.47
C GLN A 431 -49.35 9.59 10.64
N THR A 432 -49.07 9.17 11.88
CA THR A 432 -49.54 9.87 13.09
C THR A 432 -49.02 11.30 13.15
N GLU A 433 -47.72 11.50 12.92
CA GLU A 433 -47.10 12.82 12.96
C GLU A 433 -47.57 13.73 11.80
N LEU A 434 -47.74 13.15 10.61
CA LEU A 434 -48.34 13.86 9.48
C LEU A 434 -49.79 14.28 9.76
N LEU A 435 -50.57 13.40 10.39
CA LEU A 435 -51.97 13.67 10.75
C LEU A 435 -52.08 14.76 11.82
N ASP A 436 -51.23 14.73 12.85
CA ASP A 436 -51.21 15.76 13.89
C ASP A 436 -50.86 17.15 13.31
N ARG A 437 -49.93 17.19 12.35
CA ARG A 437 -49.66 18.42 11.60
C ARG A 437 -50.86 18.83 10.73
N ALA A 438 -51.48 17.89 10.03
CA ALA A 438 -52.65 18.14 9.18
C ALA A 438 -53.82 18.75 9.95
N ARG A 439 -54.04 18.35 11.22
CA ARG A 439 -55.08 18.94 12.10
C ARG A 439 -54.85 20.43 12.39
N SER A 440 -53.61 20.89 12.31
CA SER A 440 -53.22 22.29 12.55
C SER A 440 -53.05 23.09 11.25
N TYR A 441 -53.33 22.49 10.10
CA TYR A 441 -53.10 23.08 8.79
C TYR A 441 -54.13 24.19 8.48
N SER A 442 -53.63 25.39 8.15
CA SER A 442 -54.45 26.58 7.86
C SER A 442 -54.73 26.83 6.37
N GLY A 443 -54.33 25.91 5.48
CA GLY A 443 -54.58 26.03 4.03
C GLY A 443 -53.45 26.66 3.21
N ASN A 444 -52.31 27.03 3.81
CA ASN A 444 -51.18 27.63 3.10
C ASN A 444 -50.11 26.59 2.74
N ALA A 445 -50.17 26.05 1.51
CA ALA A 445 -49.25 25.02 1.04
C ALA A 445 -47.77 25.46 1.03
N SER A 446 -47.47 26.72 0.71
CA SER A 446 -46.08 27.22 0.70
C SER A 446 -45.46 27.24 2.09
N ALA A 447 -46.24 27.60 3.11
CA ALA A 447 -45.79 27.57 4.50
C ALA A 447 -45.51 26.14 4.97
N GLU A 448 -46.32 25.16 4.54
CA GLU A 448 -46.08 23.74 4.85
C GLU A 448 -44.87 23.17 4.14
N VAL A 449 -44.62 23.56 2.88
CA VAL A 449 -43.40 23.17 2.16
C VAL A 449 -42.16 23.67 2.92
N SER A 450 -42.13 24.93 3.34
CA SER A 450 -41.02 25.47 4.15
C SER A 450 -40.89 24.75 5.49
N TYR A 451 -42.00 24.50 6.19
CA TYR A 451 -41.98 23.76 7.45
C TYR A 451 -41.35 22.37 7.31
N TRP A 452 -41.75 21.59 6.30
CA TRP A 452 -41.21 20.24 6.08
C TRP A 452 -39.81 20.23 5.47
N ASP A 453 -39.41 21.28 4.74
CA ASP A 453 -38.02 21.44 4.34
C ASP A 453 -37.13 21.63 5.57
N ASP A 454 -37.51 22.51 6.49
CA ASP A 454 -36.76 22.80 7.73
C ASP A 454 -36.85 21.67 8.77
N TYR A 455 -37.91 20.87 8.73
CA TYR A 455 -38.10 19.74 9.64
C TYR A 455 -36.94 18.73 9.53
N GLN A 456 -36.35 18.35 10.67
CA GLN A 456 -35.26 17.39 10.75
C GLN A 456 -35.80 16.01 11.17
N CYS A 457 -35.81 15.08 10.21
CA CYS A 457 -36.16 13.68 10.47
C CYS A 457 -35.09 13.00 11.33
N GLN A 458 -35.52 11.97 12.07
CA GLN A 458 -34.57 11.03 12.65
C GLN A 458 -33.74 10.35 11.55
N PRO A 459 -32.44 10.12 11.77
CA PRO A 459 -31.59 9.36 10.85
C PRO A 459 -32.21 8.01 10.48
N ILE A 460 -32.11 7.60 9.21
CA ILE A 460 -32.62 6.31 8.75
C ILE A 460 -31.90 5.11 9.40
N ALA A 461 -30.74 5.34 9.99
CA ALA A 461 -29.96 4.37 10.75
C ALA A 461 -29.22 5.06 11.91
N ALA A 462 -29.12 4.36 13.05
CA ALA A 462 -28.44 4.85 14.25
C ALA A 462 -26.94 4.51 14.23
N HIS A 463 -26.21 5.07 13.28
CA HIS A 463 -24.76 4.85 13.16
C HIS A 463 -23.97 5.51 14.28
N THR A 464 -22.81 4.96 14.60
CA THR A 464 -21.87 5.54 15.58
C THR A 464 -20.44 5.43 15.08
N GLY A 465 -19.58 6.34 15.53
CA GLY A 465 -18.16 6.31 15.17
C GLY A 465 -17.37 7.38 15.90
N ARG A 466 -16.05 7.32 15.76
CA ARG A 466 -15.12 8.23 16.43
C ARG A 466 -13.77 8.25 15.74
N VAL A 467 -13.14 9.42 15.72
CA VAL A 467 -11.73 9.60 15.35
C VAL A 467 -10.88 9.68 16.61
N HIS A 468 -9.81 8.90 16.67
CA HIS A 468 -8.83 8.92 17.74
C HIS A 468 -7.45 9.27 17.22
N LYS A 469 -6.77 10.19 17.89
CA LYS A 469 -5.32 10.31 17.82
C LYS A 469 -4.71 9.21 18.68
N LEU A 470 -4.02 8.25 18.05
CA LEU A 470 -3.46 7.08 18.74
C LEU A 470 -2.03 7.32 19.22
N TYR A 471 -1.26 8.06 18.43
CA TYR A 471 0.16 8.26 18.65
C TYR A 471 0.57 9.62 18.09
N THR A 472 1.46 10.31 18.79
CA THR A 472 2.14 11.52 18.29
C THR A 472 3.62 11.38 18.61
N GLY A 473 4.47 11.59 17.60
CA GLY A 473 5.92 11.54 17.73
C GLY A 473 6.58 12.72 17.01
N LYS A 474 7.84 12.99 17.37
CA LYS A 474 8.62 14.07 16.75
C LYS A 474 9.27 13.59 15.45
N LEU A 475 9.42 14.49 14.49
CA LEU A 475 10.22 14.29 13.29
C LEU A 475 11.29 15.38 13.24
N TYR A 476 12.54 14.98 13.07
CA TYR A 476 13.70 15.87 13.05
C TYR A 476 14.89 15.14 12.44
N HIS A 477 15.68 15.87 11.66
CA HIS A 477 17.00 15.40 11.25
C HIS A 477 18.02 16.55 11.28
N PRO A 478 19.26 16.32 11.78
CA PRO A 478 20.27 17.38 11.92
C PRO A 478 20.88 17.84 10.59
N ASN A 479 20.81 17.01 9.55
CA ASN A 479 21.36 17.38 8.25
C ASN A 479 20.45 18.36 7.51
N LYS A 480 21.06 19.21 6.68
CA LYS A 480 20.35 19.99 5.67
C LYS A 480 19.60 19.06 4.71
N ARG A 481 18.47 19.53 4.18
CA ARG A 481 17.59 18.80 3.24
C ARG A 481 18.34 17.96 2.20
N ALA A 482 19.40 18.50 1.59
CA ALA A 482 20.21 17.80 0.58
C ALA A 482 20.78 16.43 1.03
N ASN A 483 20.96 16.24 2.33
CA ASN A 483 21.57 15.05 2.94
C ASN A 483 20.65 14.44 4.03
N GLN A 484 19.34 14.69 3.96
CA GLN A 484 18.38 14.06 4.85
C GLN A 484 18.04 12.64 4.35
N PRO A 485 17.64 11.74 5.25
CA PRO A 485 17.10 10.45 4.86
C PRO A 485 15.79 10.63 4.10
N GLU A 486 15.55 9.74 3.14
CA GLU A 486 14.54 9.96 2.11
C GLU A 486 13.28 9.12 2.29
N ILE A 487 12.14 9.80 2.46
CA ILE A 487 10.80 9.22 2.25
C ILE A 487 10.07 10.07 1.21
N LYS A 488 9.61 9.42 0.13
CA LYS A 488 9.02 10.08 -1.04
C LYS A 488 7.55 9.71 -1.23
N PHE A 489 6.71 10.70 -1.46
CA PHE A 489 5.26 10.54 -1.65
C PHE A 489 4.81 11.00 -3.04
N PRO A 490 3.80 10.37 -3.65
CA PRO A 490 3.41 10.69 -5.02
C PRO A 490 2.69 12.05 -5.10
N GLU A 491 3.11 12.90 -6.04
CA GLU A 491 2.46 14.17 -6.36
C GLU A 491 2.21 14.28 -7.87
N TYR A 492 0.96 14.03 -8.28
CA TYR A 492 0.61 13.91 -9.70
C TYR A 492 0.85 15.22 -10.46
N SER A 493 0.53 16.37 -9.85
CA SER A 493 0.71 17.67 -10.51
C SER A 493 2.17 18.00 -10.83
N LEU A 494 3.12 17.37 -10.14
CA LEU A 494 4.55 17.51 -10.38
C LEU A 494 5.13 16.36 -11.23
N GLY A 495 4.37 15.28 -11.46
CA GLY A 495 4.84 14.11 -12.19
C GLY A 495 5.97 13.34 -11.48
N LEU A 496 6.13 13.51 -10.17
CA LEU A 496 7.22 12.92 -9.39
C LEU A 496 6.79 12.54 -7.97
N CYS A 497 7.61 11.75 -7.29
CA CYS A 497 7.45 11.43 -5.88
C CYS A 497 8.29 12.42 -5.05
N VAL A 498 7.65 13.27 -4.25
CA VAL A 498 8.25 14.37 -3.48
C VAL A 498 8.78 13.89 -2.13
N SER A 499 10.01 14.26 -1.80
CA SER A 499 10.64 14.00 -0.50
C SER A 499 10.03 14.83 0.62
N PHE A 500 9.81 14.21 1.77
CA PHE A 500 9.47 14.91 3.01
C PHE A 500 10.69 15.67 3.55
N ASP A 501 10.47 16.90 4.04
CA ASP A 501 11.53 17.75 4.62
C ASP A 501 11.46 17.70 6.14
N PHE A 502 12.53 17.21 6.78
CA PHE A 502 12.64 17.06 8.24
C PHE A 502 13.18 18.32 8.92
N THR A 503 13.40 19.41 8.18
CA THR A 503 13.96 20.66 8.71
C THR A 503 12.96 21.34 9.65
N PRO A 504 13.36 21.69 10.89
CA PRO A 504 12.50 22.45 11.80
C PRO A 504 12.30 23.90 11.34
N LEU A 505 11.21 24.55 11.77
CA LEU A 505 10.96 25.97 11.48
C LEU A 505 11.98 26.91 12.11
N HIS A 506 12.54 26.53 13.26
CA HIS A 506 13.47 27.34 14.02
C HIS A 506 14.80 26.58 14.21
N PRO A 507 15.95 27.28 14.11
CA PRO A 507 17.24 26.65 14.37
C PRO A 507 17.41 26.31 15.86
N GLY A 508 18.32 25.37 16.17
CA GLY A 508 18.70 25.06 17.55
C GLY A 508 17.75 24.11 18.30
N VAL A 509 16.82 23.47 17.60
CA VAL A 509 15.97 22.41 18.15
C VAL A 509 16.46 21.03 17.70
N SER A 510 16.33 20.05 18.57
CA SER A 510 16.61 18.64 18.29
C SER A 510 15.58 17.74 18.99
N ALA A 511 15.39 16.54 18.45
CA ALA A 511 14.52 15.53 19.04
C ALA A 511 15.00 14.12 18.66
N ASN A 512 14.85 13.19 19.62
CA ASN A 512 14.84 11.77 19.29
C ASN A 512 13.51 11.41 18.64
N CYS A 513 13.55 10.58 17.60
CA CYS A 513 12.40 10.21 16.77
C CYS A 513 12.24 8.69 16.76
N ASP A 514 10.99 8.24 16.94
CA ASP A 514 10.55 6.88 16.67
C ASP A 514 9.07 6.94 16.28
N THR A 515 8.82 7.49 15.10
CA THR A 515 7.55 8.14 14.77
C THR A 515 6.94 7.52 13.52
N ILE A 516 5.66 7.17 13.59
CA ILE A 516 4.90 6.69 12.43
C ILE A 516 4.66 7.87 11.48
N MET A 517 5.16 7.77 10.25
CA MET A 517 5.00 8.79 9.20
C MET A 517 3.91 8.45 8.20
N TYR A 518 3.64 7.16 7.99
CA TYR A 518 2.65 6.71 7.01
C TYR A 518 1.99 5.43 7.49
N ALA A 519 0.66 5.41 7.48
CA ALA A 519 -0.14 4.24 7.82
C ALA A 519 -1.12 3.93 6.70
N TYR A 520 -1.20 2.67 6.30
CA TYR A 520 -2.10 2.22 5.25
C TYR A 520 -2.51 0.76 5.47
N TYR A 521 -3.64 0.39 4.89
CA TYR A 521 -4.06 -1.00 4.78
C TYR A 521 -3.60 -1.54 3.43
N ASP A 522 -2.93 -2.69 3.46
CA ASP A 522 -2.78 -3.57 2.31
C ASP A 522 -3.80 -4.70 2.50
N ASP A 523 -4.90 -4.61 1.77
CA ASP A 523 -6.14 -5.37 2.01
C ASP A 523 -6.63 -5.20 3.47
N ASP A 524 -6.46 -6.20 4.34
CA ASP A 524 -6.83 -6.13 5.77
C ASP A 524 -5.63 -6.05 6.72
N SER A 525 -4.40 -6.08 6.21
CA SER A 525 -3.19 -5.90 7.04
C SER A 525 -2.84 -4.42 7.18
N LEU A 526 -2.80 -3.93 8.42
CA LEU A 526 -2.29 -2.59 8.70
C LEU A 526 -0.77 -2.57 8.57
N LYS A 527 -0.25 -1.71 7.68
CA LYS A 527 1.17 -1.47 7.48
C LYS A 527 1.51 -0.03 7.92
N VAL A 528 2.67 0.13 8.55
CA VAL A 528 3.20 1.43 8.94
C VAL A 528 4.64 1.61 8.49
N VAL A 529 4.97 2.84 8.09
CA VAL A 529 6.33 3.34 7.88
C VAL A 529 6.70 4.20 9.07
N LYS A 530 7.81 3.90 9.71
CA LYS A 530 8.31 4.63 10.87
C LYS A 530 9.67 5.25 10.58
N TYR A 531 9.86 6.44 11.12
CA TYR A 531 11.10 7.17 11.10
C TYR A 531 11.80 7.08 12.47
N PHE A 532 13.08 6.72 12.45
CA PHE A 532 13.91 6.55 13.62
C PHE A 532 15.15 7.44 13.55
N TYR A 533 15.40 8.18 14.62
CA TYR A 533 16.61 8.97 14.80
C TYR A 533 16.92 9.13 16.29
N ARG A 534 18.18 8.93 16.68
CA ARG A 534 18.69 9.26 18.02
C ARG A 534 20.07 9.90 17.89
N GLU A 535 20.31 10.92 18.71
CA GLU A 535 21.63 11.58 18.79
C GLU A 535 22.63 10.77 19.63
N GLU A 536 22.12 9.96 20.55
CA GLU A 536 22.91 9.15 21.47
C GLU A 536 23.83 8.18 20.73
N THR A 537 25.09 8.19 21.14
CA THR A 537 26.12 7.24 20.70
C THR A 537 26.63 6.49 21.92
N PHE A 538 27.01 5.24 21.75
CA PHE A 538 27.43 4.38 22.86
C PHE A 538 28.78 3.71 22.57
N THR A 539 29.47 3.30 23.62
CA THR A 539 30.71 2.53 23.54
C THR A 539 30.39 1.09 23.86
N LYS A 540 30.70 0.17 22.95
CA LYS A 540 30.56 -1.27 23.21
C LYS A 540 31.62 -1.70 24.24
N GLN A 541 31.23 -2.56 25.17
CA GLN A 541 32.19 -3.18 26.08
C GLN A 541 33.06 -4.15 25.28
N VAL A 542 34.35 -4.23 25.64
CA VAL A 542 35.26 -5.22 25.04
C VAL A 542 34.82 -6.60 25.50
N GLU A 543 34.53 -7.47 24.55
CA GLU A 543 34.21 -8.87 24.82
C GLU A 543 35.50 -9.68 24.65
N THR A 544 36.02 -10.23 25.74
CA THR A 544 37.29 -10.95 25.71
C THR A 544 37.39 -11.96 26.82
N ASP A 545 38.09 -13.05 26.55
CA ASP A 545 38.60 -14.00 27.54
C ASP A 545 40.11 -13.82 27.77
N PHE A 546 40.69 -12.70 27.34
CA PHE A 546 42.10 -12.40 27.54
C PHE A 546 42.42 -12.35 29.03
N GLU A 547 43.49 -13.03 29.40
CA GLU A 547 44.03 -13.09 30.75
C GLU A 547 45.32 -12.27 30.82
N GLU A 548 45.75 -11.93 32.04
CA GLU A 548 46.99 -11.16 32.24
C GLU A 548 48.23 -11.91 31.69
N TYR A 549 48.22 -13.24 31.76
CA TYR A 549 49.32 -14.09 31.29
C TYR A 549 48.83 -15.19 30.34
N MET A 550 48.88 -14.90 29.04
CA MET A 550 48.50 -15.85 28.00
C MET A 550 49.73 -16.61 27.49
N THR A 551 50.02 -17.80 28.00
CA THR A 551 51.16 -18.64 27.52
C THR A 551 50.68 -19.72 26.56
N VAL A 552 49.94 -20.72 27.07
CA VAL A 552 49.37 -21.84 26.30
C VAL A 552 47.86 -21.88 26.49
N GLY A 553 47.11 -21.92 25.39
CA GLY A 553 45.66 -21.77 25.43
C GLY A 553 45.09 -21.24 24.12
N SER A 554 43.84 -20.80 24.14
CA SER A 554 43.21 -20.09 23.03
C SER A 554 42.35 -18.99 23.60
N TRP A 555 42.54 -17.78 23.08
CA TRP A 555 41.87 -16.58 23.56
C TRP A 555 41.32 -15.78 22.38
N TYR A 556 40.27 -15.02 22.63
CA TYR A 556 39.67 -14.08 21.71
C TYR A 556 39.42 -12.72 22.38
N MET A 557 39.45 -11.69 21.55
CA MET A 557 39.13 -10.33 21.95
C MET A 557 38.40 -9.64 20.80
N ASN A 558 37.22 -9.12 21.09
CA ASN A 558 36.41 -8.32 20.18
C ASN A 558 36.34 -6.88 20.70
N GLU A 559 37.02 -5.98 20.01
CA GLU A 559 37.11 -4.56 20.37
C GLU A 559 36.36 -3.69 19.38
N THR A 560 35.69 -2.67 19.89
CA THR A 560 35.10 -1.59 19.09
C THR A 560 35.85 -0.29 19.35
N PHE A 561 36.36 0.33 18.29
CA PHE A 561 37.03 1.63 18.38
C PHE A 561 36.10 2.74 17.90
N GLY A 562 35.96 3.77 18.74
CA GLY A 562 35.05 4.90 18.51
C GLY A 562 33.68 4.70 19.13
N LYS A 563 32.74 5.60 18.80
CA LYS A 563 31.37 5.51 19.30
C LYS A 563 30.47 4.85 18.26
N SER A 564 29.70 3.86 18.68
CA SER A 564 28.68 3.19 17.87
C SER A 564 27.37 3.97 17.86
N ARG A 565 26.60 3.80 16.79
CA ARG A 565 25.24 4.31 16.63
C ARG A 565 24.38 3.29 15.91
N ILE A 566 23.06 3.44 16.01
CA ILE A 566 22.13 2.71 15.14
C ILE A 566 22.03 3.48 13.83
N GLU A 567 22.36 2.83 12.71
CA GLU A 567 22.13 3.35 11.35
C GLU A 567 20.85 2.76 10.74
N GLY A 568 20.33 3.47 9.72
CA GLY A 568 19.02 3.20 9.13
C GLY A 568 17.92 4.03 9.78
N ASN A 569 17.39 5.00 9.04
CA ASN A 569 16.40 5.94 9.57
C ASN A 569 14.94 5.51 9.36
N PHE A 570 14.69 4.44 8.62
CA PHE A 570 13.33 3.95 8.36
C PHE A 570 13.20 2.48 8.66
N TYR A 571 12.02 2.10 9.13
CA TYR A 571 11.62 0.70 9.24
C TYR A 571 10.11 0.59 9.03
N LEU A 572 9.68 -0.58 8.57
CA LEU A 572 8.30 -0.91 8.26
C LEU A 572 7.75 -1.89 9.31
N THR A 573 6.44 -2.15 9.26
CA THR A 573 5.84 -3.26 10.02
C THR A 573 6.50 -4.60 9.70
N ASP A 574 6.84 -4.83 8.43
CA ASP A 574 7.34 -6.12 7.96
C ASP A 574 8.87 -6.15 7.76
N ILE A 575 9.55 -5.02 7.80
CA ILE A 575 10.99 -4.88 7.48
C ILE A 575 11.66 -3.97 8.50
N ASP A 576 12.67 -4.49 9.22
CA ASP A 576 13.58 -3.69 10.03
C ASP A 576 15.02 -4.02 9.64
N ASP A 577 15.59 -3.19 8.76
CA ASP A 577 16.96 -3.33 8.24
C ASP A 577 17.95 -2.41 8.98
N ARG A 578 17.52 -1.79 10.10
CA ARG A 578 18.38 -0.98 10.96
C ARG A 578 19.42 -1.87 11.63
N ASP A 579 20.59 -1.28 11.91
CA ASP A 579 21.72 -2.05 12.40
C ASP A 579 22.67 -1.16 13.21
N GLU A 580 23.41 -1.78 14.12
CA GLU A 580 24.44 -1.09 14.90
C GLU A 580 25.71 -0.97 14.06
N VAL A 581 26.15 0.26 13.84
CA VAL A 581 27.37 0.54 13.09
C VAL A 581 28.40 1.16 14.02
N ALA A 582 29.57 0.52 14.03
CA ALA A 582 30.77 0.99 14.70
C ALA A 582 31.76 1.54 13.65
N PRO A 583 32.58 2.56 14.01
CA PRO A 583 33.61 3.08 13.10
C PRO A 583 34.64 2.02 12.70
N THR A 584 35.13 1.26 13.69
CA THR A 584 36.07 0.16 13.50
C THR A 584 35.79 -0.94 14.53
N GLU A 585 35.73 -2.19 14.07
CA GLU A 585 35.67 -3.39 14.91
C GLU A 585 36.91 -4.25 14.64
N ARG A 586 37.55 -4.77 15.69
CA ARG A 586 38.70 -5.66 15.60
C ARG A 586 38.43 -6.95 16.36
N TYR A 587 38.50 -8.05 15.64
CA TYR A 587 38.49 -9.38 16.21
C TYR A 587 39.91 -9.93 16.23
N THR A 588 40.42 -10.26 17.42
CA THR A 588 41.74 -10.85 17.63
C THR A 588 41.58 -12.24 18.22
N THR A 589 42.27 -13.23 17.67
CA THR A 589 42.40 -14.56 18.27
C THR A 589 43.87 -14.89 18.47
N ILE A 590 44.21 -15.41 19.64
CA ILE A 590 45.56 -15.86 19.97
C ILE A 590 45.47 -17.33 20.32
N LYS A 591 46.28 -18.16 19.66
CA LYS A 591 46.47 -19.56 20.03
C LYS A 591 47.89 -19.78 20.52
N GLY A 592 48.00 -20.09 21.80
CA GLY A 592 49.25 -20.42 22.48
C GLY A 592 49.56 -21.91 22.42
N MET A 593 50.78 -22.29 22.04
CA MET A 593 51.26 -23.68 22.06
C MET A 593 52.63 -23.78 22.72
N ASP A 594 52.80 -24.73 23.65
CA ASP A 594 54.08 -25.01 24.31
C ASP A 594 55.12 -25.53 23.31
N GLN A 595 56.34 -24.99 23.39
CA GLN A 595 57.49 -25.41 22.57
C GLN A 595 58.59 -26.07 23.41
N GLY A 596 58.40 -26.21 24.72
CA GLY A 596 59.36 -26.83 25.63
C GLY A 596 60.46 -25.89 26.11
N TYR A 597 61.47 -26.44 26.76
CA TYR A 597 62.59 -25.69 27.31
C TYR A 597 63.70 -25.47 26.28
N ASP A 598 64.66 -24.60 26.61
CA ASP A 598 65.94 -24.54 25.92
C ASP A 598 66.54 -25.93 25.68
N SER A 599 67.19 -26.10 24.53
CA SER A 599 67.99 -27.30 24.25
C SER A 599 69.17 -27.48 25.24
N GLN A 600 69.67 -26.38 25.81
CA GLN A 600 70.64 -26.35 26.91
C GLN A 600 70.37 -25.17 27.85
N PRO A 601 70.55 -25.29 29.17
CA PRO A 601 70.41 -24.16 30.09
C PRO A 601 71.32 -22.99 29.73
N TYR A 602 70.90 -21.77 30.04
CA TYR A 602 71.74 -20.58 30.02
C TYR A 602 72.65 -20.55 31.24
N PHE A 603 73.85 -19.99 31.07
CA PHE A 603 74.72 -19.65 32.18
C PHE A 603 75.37 -18.28 31.98
N SER A 604 75.71 -17.63 33.10
CA SER A 604 76.53 -16.42 33.09
C SER A 604 77.27 -16.25 34.41
N PHE A 605 78.54 -15.89 34.35
CA PHE A 605 79.33 -15.48 35.50
C PHE A 605 78.87 -14.12 36.03
N LEU A 606 79.00 -13.89 37.34
CA LEU A 606 78.57 -12.63 37.97
C LEU A 606 79.26 -11.39 37.36
N HIS A 607 80.54 -11.53 37.05
CA HIS A 607 81.36 -10.59 36.29
C HIS A 607 82.57 -11.35 35.75
N TYR A 608 83.35 -10.73 34.86
CA TYR A 608 84.37 -11.40 34.05
C TYR A 608 85.42 -12.24 34.82
N PHE A 609 85.74 -11.88 36.07
CA PHE A 609 86.75 -12.59 36.90
C PHE A 609 86.15 -13.39 38.07
N ALA A 610 84.82 -13.51 38.11
CA ALA A 610 84.12 -14.15 39.20
C ALA A 610 84.35 -15.67 39.20
N MET A 611 84.51 -16.24 40.38
CA MET A 611 84.49 -17.68 40.58
C MET A 611 83.09 -18.26 40.46
N GLN A 612 82.04 -17.44 40.55
CA GLN A 612 80.65 -17.88 40.61
C GLN A 612 79.80 -17.31 39.48
N GLY A 613 78.74 -18.02 39.14
CA GLY A 613 77.74 -17.60 38.17
C GLY A 613 76.36 -18.20 38.45
N THR A 614 75.41 -17.89 37.56
CA THR A 614 74.04 -18.39 37.60
C THR A 614 73.75 -19.24 36.38
N LEU A 615 73.06 -20.36 36.59
CA LEU A 615 72.41 -21.20 35.59
C LEU A 615 70.89 -21.01 35.66
N TRP A 616 70.26 -20.85 34.52
CA TRP A 616 68.79 -20.78 34.38
C TRP A 616 68.37 -21.38 33.04
N ARG A 617 67.06 -21.59 32.86
CA ARG A 617 66.51 -21.99 31.56
C ARG A 617 65.19 -21.26 31.33
N ASN A 618 64.79 -21.15 30.08
CA ASN A 618 63.51 -20.61 29.68
C ASN A 618 62.64 -21.74 29.11
N ARG A 619 61.32 -21.64 29.34
CA ARG A 619 60.31 -22.42 28.63
C ARG A 619 59.65 -21.54 27.57
N TYR A 620 59.58 -22.05 26.35
CA TYR A 620 59.12 -21.33 25.19
C TYR A 620 57.70 -21.73 24.82
N TYR A 621 56.98 -20.78 24.23
CA TYR A 621 55.66 -21.00 23.67
C TYR A 621 55.48 -20.15 22.41
N THR A 622 54.62 -20.58 21.49
CA THR A 622 54.30 -19.81 20.28
C THR A 622 52.91 -19.21 20.38
N HIS A 623 52.75 -18.00 19.90
CA HIS A 623 51.44 -17.34 19.71
C HIS A 623 51.14 -17.21 18.23
N LEU A 624 50.15 -17.96 17.75
CA LEU A 624 49.51 -17.67 16.47
C LEU A 624 48.42 -16.62 16.70
N THR A 625 48.68 -15.38 16.30
CA THR A 625 47.75 -14.26 16.41
C THR A 625 47.08 -14.02 15.07
N LYS A 626 45.75 -14.06 15.01
CA LYS A 626 44.97 -13.64 13.85
C LYS A 626 44.12 -12.43 14.22
N THR A 627 44.17 -11.39 13.40
CA THR A 627 43.37 -10.18 13.56
C THR A 627 42.52 -9.94 12.32
N GLU A 628 41.23 -9.68 12.49
CA GLU A 628 40.34 -9.13 11.46
C GLU A 628 39.88 -7.75 11.91
N THR A 629 40.26 -6.71 11.19
CA THR A 629 39.80 -5.33 11.45
C THR A 629 38.84 -4.91 10.34
N THR A 630 37.59 -4.57 10.69
CA THR A 630 36.59 -4.02 9.76
C THR A 630 36.43 -2.53 10.04
N SER A 631 36.53 -1.68 9.02
CA SER A 631 36.39 -0.22 9.14
C SER A 631 35.49 0.38 8.04
N ASN A 632 34.91 1.55 8.29
CA ASN A 632 34.13 2.32 7.32
C ASN A 632 32.90 1.59 6.74
N ARG A 633 32.23 0.77 7.56
CA ARG A 633 30.91 0.24 7.21
C ARG A 633 29.88 1.38 7.32
N SER A 634 28.99 1.48 6.35
CA SER A 634 27.87 2.44 6.40
C SER A 634 26.73 1.97 5.51
N PHE A 635 25.51 2.32 5.85
CA PHE A 635 24.37 2.13 4.95
C PHE A 635 23.28 3.18 5.17
N GLU A 636 22.42 3.30 4.17
CA GLU A 636 21.28 4.21 4.14
C GLU A 636 20.02 3.44 3.73
N LEU A 637 18.89 3.89 4.27
CA LEU A 637 17.56 3.35 3.99
C LEU A 637 16.68 4.48 3.44
N ALA A 638 15.89 4.17 2.42
CA ALA A 638 14.93 5.10 1.84
C ALA A 638 13.59 4.41 1.56
N ILE A 639 12.51 5.18 1.64
CA ILE A 639 11.14 4.72 1.38
C ILE A 639 10.54 5.50 0.22
N LEU A 640 9.77 4.82 -0.62
CA LEU A 640 8.98 5.47 -1.67
C LEU A 640 7.56 4.89 -1.72
N VAL A 641 6.56 5.76 -1.72
CA VAL A 641 5.17 5.43 -2.07
C VAL A 641 4.98 5.72 -3.56
N PRO A 642 4.69 4.72 -4.41
CA PRO A 642 4.62 4.93 -5.86
C PRO A 642 3.35 5.66 -6.29
N MET A 643 3.45 6.38 -7.40
CA MET A 643 2.33 6.97 -8.13
C MET A 643 1.32 5.89 -8.54
N PHE A 644 0.04 6.21 -8.52
CA PHE A 644 -1.07 5.31 -8.88
C PHE A 644 -1.28 4.09 -7.98
N ASN A 645 -0.51 3.91 -6.90
CA ASN A 645 -0.76 2.86 -5.91
C ASN A 645 -0.29 3.28 -4.51
N THR A 646 -1.21 3.91 -3.76
CA THR A 646 -0.92 4.39 -2.40
C THR A 646 -0.99 3.29 -1.33
N SER A 647 -1.41 2.07 -1.68
CA SER A 647 -1.51 0.95 -0.73
C SER A 647 -0.29 0.01 -0.79
N CYS A 648 0.89 0.56 -1.10
CA CYS A 648 2.16 -0.18 -1.12
C CYS A 648 3.35 0.76 -0.86
N VAL A 649 4.50 0.19 -0.52
CA VAL A 649 5.76 0.94 -0.36
C VAL A 649 6.95 0.19 -0.94
N VAL A 650 7.92 0.94 -1.44
CA VAL A 650 9.25 0.45 -1.81
C VAL A 650 10.22 0.80 -0.70
N HIS A 651 10.98 -0.20 -0.26
CA HIS A 651 12.06 -0.09 0.71
C HIS A 651 13.40 -0.30 0.00
N ALA A 652 14.22 0.76 -0.05
CA ALA A 652 15.53 0.77 -0.67
C ALA A 652 16.63 0.76 0.40
N ARG A 653 17.62 -0.12 0.24
CA ARG A 653 18.81 -0.20 1.09
C ARG A 653 20.05 -0.09 0.20
N SER A 654 20.98 0.78 0.57
CA SER A 654 22.28 0.93 -0.09
C SER A 654 23.36 1.11 0.97
N GLY A 655 24.57 0.60 0.74
CA GLY A 655 25.66 0.74 1.69
C GLY A 655 26.95 0.07 1.23
N VAL A 656 27.90 -0.02 2.15
CA VAL A 656 29.19 -0.68 1.94
C VAL A 656 29.51 -1.60 3.11
N THR A 657 30.12 -2.76 2.83
CA THR A 657 30.48 -3.77 3.85
C THR A 657 31.57 -3.30 4.82
N GLY A 658 32.26 -2.21 4.49
CA GLY A 658 33.50 -1.78 5.14
C GLY A 658 34.73 -2.50 4.56
N GLN A 659 35.89 -1.85 4.71
CA GLN A 659 37.19 -2.42 4.38
C GLN A 659 37.59 -3.41 5.47
N LYS A 660 38.17 -4.55 5.07
CA LYS A 660 38.67 -5.56 6.00
C LYS A 660 40.17 -5.75 5.86
N ASP A 661 40.89 -5.61 6.97
CA ASP A 661 42.31 -5.91 7.07
C ASP A 661 42.50 -7.18 7.91
N PHE A 662 43.11 -8.19 7.30
CA PHE A 662 43.45 -9.45 7.95
C PHE A 662 44.94 -9.47 8.26
N GLY A 663 45.28 -9.78 9.51
CA GLY A 663 46.64 -9.99 9.97
C GLY A 663 46.79 -11.40 10.51
N GLU A 664 47.89 -12.06 10.21
CA GLU A 664 48.28 -13.31 10.83
C GLU A 664 49.77 -13.26 11.16
N SER A 665 50.11 -13.46 12.43
CA SER A 665 51.50 -13.56 12.87
C SER A 665 51.72 -14.77 13.77
N LEU A 666 52.92 -15.34 13.67
CA LEU A 666 53.41 -16.36 14.58
C LEU A 666 54.64 -15.80 15.27
N SER A 667 54.60 -15.67 16.59
CA SER A 667 55.74 -15.22 17.39
C SER A 667 56.15 -16.24 18.45
N LEU A 668 57.43 -16.22 18.82
CA LEU A 668 57.99 -17.05 19.89
C LEU A 668 58.13 -16.23 21.18
N GLY A 669 57.44 -16.64 22.24
CA GLY A 669 57.56 -16.10 23.59
C GLY A 669 58.36 -17.04 24.49
N ALA A 670 58.82 -16.52 25.63
CA ALA A 670 59.58 -17.28 26.61
C ALA A 670 59.26 -16.83 28.04
N VAL A 671 59.20 -17.80 28.97
CA VAL A 671 59.13 -17.56 30.42
C VAL A 671 60.36 -18.19 31.07
N THR A 672 61.08 -17.43 31.89
CA THR A 672 62.21 -17.96 32.66
C THR A 672 61.72 -18.86 33.79
N ASP A 673 62.31 -20.05 33.91
CA ASP A 673 62.06 -21.01 34.99
C ASP A 673 62.51 -20.39 36.33
N PRO A 674 61.69 -20.47 37.39
CA PRO A 674 62.01 -19.85 38.68
C PRO A 674 63.08 -20.60 39.48
N ASN A 675 63.51 -21.78 39.02
CA ASN A 675 64.58 -22.57 39.62
C ASN A 675 65.93 -22.17 39.00
N PHE A 676 66.66 -21.31 39.71
CA PHE A 676 68.01 -20.88 39.39
C PHE A 676 69.03 -21.74 40.12
N TYR A 677 70.24 -21.84 39.56
CA TYR A 677 71.33 -22.53 40.23
C TYR A 677 72.60 -21.70 40.23
N ARG A 678 73.31 -21.67 41.36
CA ARG A 678 74.62 -21.04 41.45
C ARG A 678 75.71 -22.08 41.25
N PHE A 679 76.60 -21.78 40.32
CA PHE A 679 77.77 -22.60 40.04
C PHE A 679 79.05 -21.87 40.41
N TRP A 680 80.14 -22.62 40.54
CA TRP A 680 81.47 -22.07 40.69
C TRP A 680 82.55 -22.92 40.03
N THR A 681 83.67 -22.27 39.72
CA THR A 681 84.91 -22.92 39.31
C THR A 681 86.10 -22.10 39.82
N TYR A 682 87.32 -22.54 39.51
CA TYR A 682 88.55 -21.81 39.83
C TYR A 682 89.51 -21.86 38.65
N ASP A 683 89.94 -20.67 38.22
CA ASP A 683 90.97 -20.44 37.23
C ASP A 683 91.79 -19.22 37.67
N PHE A 684 93.12 -19.32 37.68
CA PHE A 684 93.98 -18.27 38.23
C PHE A 684 93.97 -16.97 37.41
N VAL A 685 93.52 -17.01 36.16
CA VAL A 685 93.41 -15.86 35.25
C VAL A 685 91.97 -15.35 35.21
N PHE A 686 91.01 -16.25 35.05
CA PHE A 686 89.65 -15.90 34.67
C PHE A 686 88.58 -16.11 35.77
N ALA A 687 88.86 -16.87 36.83
CA ALA A 687 87.92 -17.11 37.92
C ALA A 687 88.65 -17.33 39.25
N TRP A 688 89.12 -16.23 39.85
CA TRP A 688 89.93 -16.26 41.08
C TRP A 688 89.37 -15.39 42.21
N ASN A 689 88.33 -14.59 41.95
CA ASN A 689 87.72 -13.72 42.97
C ASN A 689 86.21 -13.98 43.14
N THR A 690 85.65 -13.47 44.23
CA THR A 690 84.20 -13.58 44.50
C THR A 690 83.71 -15.05 44.56
N PRO A 691 84.32 -15.89 45.42
CA PRO A 691 83.94 -17.30 45.56
C PRO A 691 82.46 -17.45 45.91
N LEU A 692 81.86 -18.53 45.43
CA LEU A 692 80.55 -18.94 45.91
C LEU A 692 80.68 -19.33 47.38
N HIS A 693 79.68 -19.04 48.21
CA HIS A 693 79.78 -19.31 49.65
C HIS A 693 79.71 -20.81 50.00
N LYS A 694 79.37 -21.67 49.02
CA LYS A 694 79.33 -23.13 49.13
C LYS A 694 80.16 -23.73 47.99
N GLN A 695 81.26 -24.40 48.34
CA GLN A 695 82.28 -24.93 47.42
C GLN A 695 82.75 -26.33 47.87
N THR A 696 81.85 -27.30 47.81
CA THR A 696 82.00 -28.66 48.32
C THR A 696 82.26 -29.72 47.23
N GLY A 697 82.20 -29.34 45.95
CA GLY A 697 82.47 -30.20 44.80
C GLY A 697 83.89 -30.75 44.79
N ILE A 698 84.02 -32.04 44.45
CA ILE A 698 85.28 -32.78 44.42
C ILE A 698 85.42 -33.48 43.06
N PRO A 699 86.55 -33.32 42.33
CA PRO A 699 87.77 -32.61 42.72
C PRO A 699 87.63 -31.08 42.74
N TYR A 700 88.52 -30.40 43.49
CA TYR A 700 88.62 -28.94 43.47
C TYR A 700 89.01 -28.47 42.06
N PRO A 701 88.27 -27.51 41.46
CA PRO A 701 88.55 -27.03 40.11
C PRO A 701 89.95 -26.44 39.96
N LYS A 702 90.58 -26.73 38.83
CA LYS A 702 91.84 -26.10 38.42
C LYS A 702 91.75 -25.74 36.96
N ASP A 703 92.20 -24.53 36.61
CA ASP A 703 92.20 -24.01 35.25
C ASP A 703 90.78 -24.09 34.61
N GLY A 704 89.75 -23.82 35.41
CA GLY A 704 88.34 -23.78 34.97
C GLY A 704 87.61 -25.12 34.91
N ASN A 705 88.21 -26.24 35.35
CA ASN A 705 87.63 -27.59 35.27
C ASN A 705 87.82 -28.39 36.58
N PRO A 706 86.76 -29.00 37.15
CA PRO A 706 85.36 -28.95 36.70
C PRO A 706 84.63 -27.66 37.08
N VAL A 707 83.39 -27.50 36.61
CA VAL A 707 82.47 -26.44 37.02
C VAL A 707 81.35 -27.06 37.86
N TRP A 708 81.31 -26.72 39.15
CA TRP A 708 80.38 -27.31 40.11
C TRP A 708 79.16 -26.43 40.34
N VAL A 709 77.97 -26.97 40.13
CA VAL A 709 76.69 -26.37 40.52
C VAL A 709 76.34 -26.81 41.93
N GLU A 710 76.10 -25.89 42.86
CA GLU A 710 76.02 -26.25 44.30
C GLU A 710 74.82 -25.71 45.07
N ILE A 711 74.20 -24.65 44.57
CA ILE A 711 73.11 -23.96 45.25
C ILE A 711 71.93 -23.90 44.30
N HIS A 712 70.76 -24.29 44.79
CA HIS A 712 69.48 -24.08 44.14
C HIS A 712 68.81 -22.87 44.79
N GLU A 713 68.36 -21.94 43.97
CA GLU A 713 67.61 -20.74 44.36
C GLU A 713 66.25 -20.79 43.68
N TYR A 714 65.17 -20.61 44.46
CA TYR A 714 63.82 -20.57 43.95
C TYR A 714 63.29 -19.14 44.03
N ASN A 715 63.06 -18.52 42.87
CA ASN A 715 62.63 -17.13 42.75
C ASN A 715 61.42 -17.01 41.81
N PRO A 716 60.21 -17.43 42.27
CA PRO A 716 59.00 -17.42 41.47
C PRO A 716 58.53 -16.00 41.16
N SER A 717 57.92 -15.84 39.98
CA SER A 717 57.15 -14.67 39.57
C SER A 717 55.69 -15.05 39.38
N GLU A 718 54.82 -14.06 39.19
CA GLU A 718 53.36 -14.25 39.01
C GLU A 718 52.99 -15.08 37.77
N TYR A 719 53.93 -15.32 36.85
CA TYR A 719 53.73 -16.06 35.60
C TYR A 719 54.74 -17.20 35.39
N SER A 720 55.58 -17.47 36.39
CA SER A 720 56.62 -18.51 36.28
C SER A 720 56.06 -19.93 36.35
N ASP A 721 54.79 -20.11 36.75
CA ASP A 721 54.12 -21.42 36.84
C ASP A 721 54.16 -22.22 35.53
N PHE A 722 54.10 -21.53 34.38
CA PHE A 722 54.25 -22.18 33.07
C PHE A 722 55.62 -22.85 32.92
N ALA A 723 56.68 -22.22 33.42
CA ALA A 723 58.06 -22.69 33.33
C ALA A 723 58.52 -23.47 34.58
N ASP A 724 57.69 -23.60 35.61
CA ASP A 724 58.06 -24.30 36.85
C ASP A 724 57.68 -25.79 36.78
N GLN A 725 58.65 -26.65 36.52
CA GLN A 725 58.52 -28.11 36.68
C GLN A 725 59.26 -28.62 37.92
N GLY A 726 59.58 -27.74 38.86
CA GLY A 726 60.43 -28.02 40.01
C GLY A 726 61.92 -28.09 39.67
N PRO A 727 62.75 -28.51 40.64
CA PRO A 727 64.19 -28.55 40.49
C PRO A 727 64.64 -29.48 39.34
N TRP A 728 65.27 -28.90 38.32
CA TRP A 728 65.75 -29.61 37.12
C TRP A 728 67.22 -30.05 37.15
N ILE A 729 67.99 -29.69 38.19
CA ILE A 729 69.30 -30.28 38.47
C ILE A 729 69.17 -31.12 39.75
N SER A 730 69.44 -32.42 39.64
CA SER A 730 69.42 -33.32 40.80
C SER A 730 70.84 -33.63 41.28
N GLY A 731 71.00 -33.82 42.61
CA GLY A 731 72.26 -34.28 43.20
C GLY A 731 73.37 -33.24 43.28
N LEU A 732 73.10 -32.04 43.80
CA LEU A 732 74.13 -31.02 44.04
C LEU A 732 75.16 -31.49 45.10
N PRO A 733 76.48 -31.32 44.90
CA PRO A 733 77.13 -30.63 43.78
C PRO A 733 77.10 -31.43 42.46
N ALA A 734 76.72 -30.78 41.36
CA ALA A 734 76.64 -31.40 40.03
C ALA A 734 77.67 -30.81 39.06
N ASP A 735 78.31 -31.64 38.24
CA ASP A 735 79.33 -31.21 37.26
C ASP A 735 78.67 -30.71 35.96
N TYR A 736 78.83 -29.42 35.66
CA TYR A 736 78.34 -28.75 34.45
C TYR A 736 79.47 -28.21 33.57
N THR A 737 80.68 -28.77 33.70
CA THR A 737 81.83 -28.45 32.83
C THR A 737 81.47 -28.61 31.37
N TRP A 738 80.69 -29.64 31.03
CA TRP A 738 80.24 -29.93 29.67
C TRP A 738 79.45 -28.77 29.01
N LEU A 739 78.80 -27.91 29.82
CA LEU A 739 78.02 -26.77 29.33
C LEU A 739 78.85 -25.48 29.36
N ILE A 740 79.56 -25.26 30.46
CA ILE A 740 80.21 -23.96 30.75
C ILE A 740 81.60 -23.89 30.13
N HIS A 741 82.40 -24.96 30.21
CA HIS A 741 83.74 -25.07 29.64
C HIS A 741 83.96 -26.42 28.92
N PRO A 742 83.22 -26.71 27.84
CA PRO A 742 83.32 -27.99 27.12
C PRO A 742 84.69 -28.23 26.49
N ASP A 743 85.35 -27.15 26.04
CA ASP A 743 86.63 -27.19 25.36
C ASP A 743 87.78 -26.78 26.29
N ALA A 744 88.81 -27.61 26.37
CA ALA A 744 90.02 -27.28 27.13
C ALA A 744 90.69 -26.01 26.57
N ASN A 745 90.95 -25.02 27.45
CA ASN A 745 91.56 -23.71 27.17
C ASN A 745 90.66 -22.62 26.54
N THR A 746 89.33 -22.81 26.51
CA THR A 746 88.39 -21.75 26.08
C THR A 746 87.59 -21.26 27.29
N TRP A 747 87.69 -19.96 27.60
CA TRP A 747 86.91 -19.34 28.67
C TRP A 747 85.61 -18.75 28.12
N GLN A 748 84.47 -19.08 28.74
CA GLN A 748 83.16 -18.54 28.39
C GLN A 748 82.59 -17.81 29.61
N SER A 749 82.42 -16.49 29.51
CA SER A 749 81.82 -15.68 30.60
C SER A 749 80.31 -15.85 30.71
N ASP A 750 79.68 -16.30 29.64
CA ASP A 750 78.25 -16.51 29.48
C ASP A 750 78.03 -17.37 28.24
N GLY A 751 76.91 -18.08 28.19
CA GLY A 751 76.62 -19.00 27.11
C GLY A 751 75.45 -19.91 27.40
N GLY A 752 75.36 -21.00 26.63
CA GLY A 752 74.23 -21.91 26.66
C GLY A 752 72.99 -21.32 26.00
N GLY A 753 71.83 -21.81 26.41
CA GLY A 753 70.57 -21.53 25.74
C GLY A 753 70.40 -22.32 24.45
N GLY A 754 69.26 -22.11 23.81
CA GLY A 754 68.98 -22.69 22.51
C GLY A 754 67.49 -22.81 22.32
N PRO A 755 66.82 -21.71 21.96
CA PRO A 755 65.37 -21.68 21.79
C PRO A 755 64.94 -22.71 20.74
N PRO A 756 63.74 -23.30 20.88
CA PRO A 756 63.15 -24.14 19.84
C PRO A 756 63.12 -23.42 18.48
N THR A 757 63.46 -24.13 17.39
CA THR A 757 63.46 -23.56 16.05
C THR A 757 62.03 -23.32 15.57
N VAL A 758 61.59 -22.07 15.58
CA VAL A 758 60.30 -21.63 15.04
C VAL A 758 60.51 -20.58 13.96
N ASN A 759 59.87 -20.76 12.81
CA ASN A 759 59.87 -19.76 11.74
C ASN A 759 58.78 -18.72 12.03
N GLU A 760 59.14 -17.68 12.76
CA GLU A 760 58.25 -16.54 13.00
C GLU A 760 57.90 -15.83 11.69
N TYR A 761 56.66 -15.36 11.58
CA TYR A 761 56.20 -14.63 10.41
C TYR A 761 55.12 -13.61 10.77
N SER A 762 54.88 -12.68 9.85
CA SER A 762 53.80 -11.71 9.94
C SER A 762 53.29 -11.42 8.53
N ASN A 763 52.06 -11.83 8.25
CA ASN A 763 51.37 -11.61 6.99
C ASN A 763 50.21 -10.66 7.20
N SER A 764 49.93 -9.82 6.20
CA SER A 764 48.71 -9.02 6.17
C SER A 764 48.11 -9.04 4.77
N THR A 765 46.79 -9.08 4.71
CA THR A 765 46.01 -8.98 3.46
C THR A 765 44.87 -8.01 3.67
N ARG A 766 44.52 -7.26 2.62
CA ARG A 766 43.45 -6.28 2.63
C ARG A 766 42.38 -6.69 1.65
N LYS A 767 41.12 -6.62 2.08
CA LYS A 767 39.94 -6.72 1.24
C LYS A 767 39.26 -5.36 1.18
N ASP A 768 39.14 -4.82 -0.02
CA ASP A 768 38.45 -3.54 -0.25
C ASP A 768 36.96 -3.65 0.07
N ALA A 769 36.34 -2.51 0.37
CA ALA A 769 34.92 -2.44 0.65
C ALA A 769 34.09 -2.76 -0.60
N GLU A 770 33.03 -3.54 -0.44
CA GLU A 770 32.10 -3.88 -1.50
C GLU A 770 30.80 -3.09 -1.32
N SER A 771 30.24 -2.61 -2.43
CA SER A 771 28.90 -2.01 -2.45
C SER A 771 27.85 -3.09 -2.24
N ILE A 772 26.92 -2.84 -1.34
CA ILE A 772 25.80 -3.73 -1.03
C ILE A 772 24.50 -2.97 -1.06
N GLY A 773 23.41 -3.68 -1.33
CA GLY A 773 22.09 -3.09 -1.24
C GLY A 773 21.01 -4.09 -1.62
N ASN A 774 19.77 -3.63 -1.52
CA ASN A 774 18.63 -4.33 -2.06
C ASN A 774 17.46 -3.36 -2.25
N LEU A 775 16.53 -3.78 -3.10
CA LEU A 775 15.27 -3.10 -3.30
C LEU A 775 14.14 -4.08 -3.02
N LYS A 776 13.27 -3.76 -2.07
CA LYS A 776 12.13 -4.57 -1.66
C LYS A 776 10.83 -3.79 -1.90
N TRP A 777 9.77 -4.48 -2.30
CA TRP A 777 8.45 -3.91 -2.54
C TRP A 777 7.42 -4.63 -1.68
N VAL A 778 6.73 -3.88 -0.82
CA VAL A 778 5.70 -4.39 0.06
C VAL A 778 4.34 -4.17 -0.59
N VAL A 779 3.72 -5.25 -1.06
CA VAL A 779 2.45 -5.24 -1.79
C VAL A 779 1.73 -6.59 -1.67
N ASN A 780 0.40 -6.58 -1.67
CA ASN A 780 -0.42 -7.79 -1.55
C ASN A 780 -0.07 -8.63 -0.32
N ASP A 781 0.23 -7.95 0.79
CA ASP A 781 0.67 -8.54 2.06
C ASP A 781 1.92 -9.42 1.93
N ARG A 782 2.82 -9.05 1.00
CA ARG A 782 4.08 -9.76 0.73
C ARG A 782 5.23 -8.78 0.57
N ILE A 783 6.43 -9.25 0.92
CA ILE A 783 7.69 -8.59 0.61
C ILE A 783 8.26 -9.23 -0.66
N ILE A 784 8.31 -8.47 -1.75
CA ILE A 784 8.89 -8.88 -3.03
C ILE A 784 10.29 -8.26 -3.16
N THR A 785 11.33 -9.07 -3.25
CA THR A 785 12.67 -8.59 -3.58
C THR A 785 12.73 -8.24 -5.06
N LEU A 786 12.83 -6.94 -5.36
CA LEU A 786 12.98 -6.44 -6.71
C LEU A 786 14.44 -6.55 -7.18
N SER A 787 15.40 -6.24 -6.32
CA SER A 787 16.84 -6.33 -6.64
C SER A 787 17.64 -6.73 -5.41
N THR A 788 18.71 -7.49 -5.60
CA THR A 788 19.72 -7.80 -4.58
C THR A 788 20.98 -6.94 -4.72
N GLU A 789 20.95 -5.96 -5.64
CA GLU A 789 22.02 -4.99 -5.85
C GLU A 789 21.66 -3.63 -5.24
N ALA A 790 22.64 -2.73 -5.17
CA ALA A 790 22.43 -1.34 -4.75
C ALA A 790 21.40 -0.64 -5.66
N PRO A 791 20.32 -0.06 -5.12
CA PRO A 791 19.33 0.67 -5.89
C PRO A 791 19.90 1.93 -6.57
N GLU A 792 19.16 2.48 -7.53
CA GLU A 792 19.49 3.78 -8.14
C GLU A 792 19.65 4.87 -7.06
N SER A 793 20.71 5.68 -7.18
CA SER A 793 21.02 6.73 -6.20
C SER A 793 19.89 7.75 -5.94
N ARG A 794 18.93 7.91 -6.86
CA ARG A 794 17.78 8.81 -6.68
C ARG A 794 16.85 8.41 -5.54
N TYR A 795 16.85 7.14 -5.11
CA TYR A 795 16.13 6.74 -3.89
C TYR A 795 16.61 7.53 -2.67
N PHE A 796 17.91 7.84 -2.62
CA PHE A 796 18.61 8.44 -1.48
C PHE A 796 18.94 9.92 -1.66
N ARG A 797 18.45 10.56 -2.73
CA ARG A 797 18.57 12.01 -2.96
C ARG A 797 17.22 12.71 -2.88
N PRO A 798 17.16 14.00 -2.53
CA PRO A 798 15.90 14.74 -2.51
C PRO A 798 15.21 14.74 -3.87
N SER A 799 13.88 14.70 -3.85
CA SER A 799 13.04 14.82 -5.03
C SER A 799 11.96 15.88 -4.77
N PRO A 800 11.87 16.94 -5.57
CA PRO A 800 12.87 17.35 -6.56
C PRO A 800 14.20 17.74 -5.89
N ASP A 801 15.29 17.59 -6.64
CA ASP A 801 16.61 18.12 -6.28
C ASP A 801 16.71 19.63 -6.55
N GLU A 802 17.88 20.22 -6.31
CA GLU A 802 18.12 21.66 -6.49
C GLU A 802 17.97 22.15 -7.94
N PHE A 803 17.99 21.24 -8.93
CA PHE A 803 17.81 21.53 -10.35
C PHE A 803 16.40 21.23 -10.84
N GLY A 804 15.52 20.73 -9.96
CA GLY A 804 14.14 20.36 -10.30
C GLY A 804 13.99 18.93 -10.83
N TYR A 805 15.05 18.12 -10.85
CA TYR A 805 14.94 16.72 -11.23
C TYR A 805 14.41 15.89 -10.06
N GLY A 806 13.47 15.00 -10.35
CA GLY A 806 12.86 14.15 -9.33
C GLY A 806 13.08 12.66 -9.57
N MET A 807 12.45 11.89 -8.70
CA MET A 807 12.24 10.47 -8.83
C MET A 807 10.80 10.19 -9.20
N GLU A 808 10.58 9.48 -10.30
CA GLU A 808 9.27 8.95 -10.67
C GLU A 808 9.29 7.44 -10.50
N ARG A 809 8.34 6.92 -9.72
CA ARG A 809 8.00 5.51 -9.70
C ARG A 809 6.50 5.35 -9.69
N THR A 810 6.00 4.49 -10.55
CA THR A 810 4.57 4.23 -10.70
C THR A 810 4.28 2.76 -10.51
N SER A 811 3.08 2.44 -10.04
CA SER A 811 2.63 1.07 -9.80
C SER A 811 1.15 0.94 -10.12
N SER A 812 0.72 -0.24 -10.56
CA SER A 812 -0.70 -0.56 -10.74
C SER A 812 -1.01 -1.93 -10.17
N LYS A 813 -2.26 -2.14 -9.76
CA LYS A 813 -2.79 -3.38 -9.18
C LYS A 813 -4.22 -3.60 -9.65
N VAL A 814 -4.65 -4.86 -9.75
CA VAL A 814 -6.06 -5.24 -9.87
C VAL A 814 -6.69 -5.23 -8.46
N PHE A 815 -7.74 -4.44 -8.28
CA PHE A 815 -8.43 -4.28 -6.99
C PHE A 815 -9.69 -5.14 -6.87
N LEU A 816 -10.40 -5.37 -7.98
CA LEU A 816 -11.65 -6.15 -8.03
C LEU A 816 -11.56 -7.28 -9.07
N GLY A 817 -11.83 -8.50 -8.63
CA GLY A 817 -11.75 -9.74 -9.41
C GLY A 817 -10.97 -10.83 -8.69
N ASP A 818 -10.90 -12.02 -9.29
CA ASP A 818 -10.09 -13.15 -8.80
C ASP A 818 -8.60 -13.00 -9.17
N THR A 819 -8.32 -12.17 -10.15
CA THR A 819 -6.98 -11.97 -10.70
C THR A 819 -6.13 -11.19 -9.72
N ARG A 820 -5.10 -11.83 -9.19
CA ARG A 820 -4.07 -11.17 -8.38
C ARG A 820 -2.95 -10.72 -9.30
N TYR A 821 -2.88 -9.42 -9.56
CA TYR A 821 -1.80 -8.81 -10.34
C TYR A 821 -1.41 -7.45 -9.79
N ALA A 822 -0.10 -7.19 -9.71
CA ALA A 822 0.44 -5.85 -9.50
C ALA A 822 1.80 -5.70 -10.20
N ASN A 823 2.12 -4.50 -10.67
CA ASN A 823 3.45 -4.18 -11.20
C ASN A 823 3.99 -2.84 -10.67
N ILE A 824 5.27 -2.61 -10.93
CA ILE A 824 5.98 -1.39 -10.55
C ILE A 824 7.05 -1.03 -11.59
N SER A 825 7.31 0.26 -11.76
CA SER A 825 8.25 0.84 -12.73
C SER A 825 9.73 0.63 -12.38
N GLU A 826 10.08 -0.59 -11.98
CA GLU A 826 11.43 -1.10 -11.78
C GLU A 826 11.67 -2.18 -12.82
N THR A 827 12.75 -2.11 -13.59
CA THR A 827 12.97 -3.02 -14.72
C THR A 827 13.78 -4.25 -14.32
N ASN A 828 13.50 -5.38 -14.99
CA ASN A 828 14.39 -6.53 -15.02
C ASN A 828 15.44 -6.39 -16.13
N GLU A 829 16.37 -7.36 -16.22
CA GLU A 829 17.42 -7.37 -17.25
C GLU A 829 16.89 -7.38 -18.69
N ALA A 830 15.67 -7.90 -18.89
CA ALA A 830 14.98 -7.91 -20.19
C ALA A 830 14.22 -6.61 -20.49
N GLY A 831 14.25 -5.62 -19.61
CA GLY A 831 13.59 -4.32 -19.78
C GLY A 831 12.09 -4.29 -19.44
N PHE A 832 11.51 -5.39 -18.96
CA PHE A 832 10.13 -5.42 -18.47
C PHE A 832 10.04 -4.87 -17.05
N TRP A 833 8.91 -4.24 -16.73
CA TRP A 833 8.59 -3.84 -15.36
C TRP A 833 8.44 -5.08 -14.49
N LYS A 834 8.92 -5.00 -13.26
CA LYS A 834 8.76 -6.07 -12.27
C LYS A 834 7.30 -6.15 -11.82
N TYR A 835 6.82 -7.35 -11.61
CA TYR A 835 5.43 -7.62 -11.28
C TYR A 835 5.30 -8.84 -10.36
N THR A 836 4.14 -8.98 -9.75
CA THR A 836 3.71 -10.15 -9.00
C THR A 836 2.33 -10.58 -9.46
N GLY A 837 2.10 -11.89 -9.49
CA GLY A 837 0.88 -12.45 -10.06
C GLY A 837 0.86 -12.43 -11.59
N TYR A 838 -0.32 -12.49 -12.19
CA TYR A 838 -0.47 -12.63 -13.64
C TYR A 838 -1.77 -11.98 -14.13
N SER A 839 -1.72 -11.38 -15.33
CA SER A 839 -2.88 -10.99 -16.12
C SER A 839 -2.50 -11.05 -17.60
N SER A 840 -3.34 -11.69 -18.39
CA SER A 840 -3.28 -11.80 -19.85
C SER A 840 -3.64 -10.50 -20.58
N LEU A 841 -4.18 -9.50 -19.87
CA LEU A 841 -4.53 -8.19 -20.42
C LEU A 841 -3.33 -7.25 -20.54
N VAL A 842 -2.15 -7.61 -20.06
CA VAL A 842 -1.02 -6.68 -19.92
C VAL A 842 0.28 -7.26 -20.45
N ASN A 843 1.21 -6.38 -20.82
CA ASN A 843 2.55 -6.72 -21.32
C ASN A 843 3.69 -6.25 -20.40
N HIS A 844 3.37 -5.89 -19.15
CA HIS A 844 4.31 -5.48 -18.10
C HIS A 844 5.29 -4.36 -18.50
N SER A 845 4.81 -3.33 -19.20
CA SER A 845 5.64 -2.22 -19.71
C SER A 845 5.35 -0.85 -19.10
N ARG A 846 4.23 -0.71 -18.36
CA ARG A 846 3.79 0.55 -17.74
C ARG A 846 2.81 0.31 -16.60
N ALA A 847 2.40 1.37 -15.90
CA ALA A 847 1.24 1.30 -15.01
C ALA A 847 -0.04 1.20 -15.85
N TYR A 848 -0.93 0.29 -15.49
CA TYR A 848 -2.18 0.05 -16.21
C TYR A 848 -3.39 0.59 -15.44
N HIS A 849 -4.42 0.95 -16.19
CA HIS A 849 -5.73 1.30 -15.64
C HIS A 849 -6.70 0.16 -15.94
N PHE A 850 -7.04 -0.61 -14.91
CA PHE A 850 -8.05 -1.65 -15.00
C PHE A 850 -9.44 -1.05 -14.77
N ILE A 851 -10.42 -1.53 -15.51
CA ILE A 851 -11.83 -1.18 -15.37
C ILE A 851 -12.67 -2.45 -15.22
N GLY A 852 -13.80 -2.31 -14.56
CA GLY A 852 -14.70 -3.41 -14.27
C GLY A 852 -14.14 -4.43 -13.29
N VAL A 853 -14.36 -5.72 -13.58
CA VAL A 853 -13.90 -6.84 -12.75
C VAL A 853 -12.97 -7.71 -13.58
N ILE A 854 -11.77 -7.97 -13.08
CA ILE A 854 -10.78 -8.75 -13.83
C ILE A 854 -10.82 -10.19 -13.34
N ASN A 855 -11.54 -11.03 -14.08
CA ASN A 855 -11.52 -12.48 -13.91
C ASN A 855 -10.95 -13.14 -15.17
N GLU A 856 -9.93 -13.98 -14.99
CA GLU A 856 -9.13 -14.54 -16.11
C GLU A 856 -8.85 -16.04 -16.00
#